data_AF-A0A9R0S1U3-F1
#
_entry.id   AF-A0A9R0S1U3-F1
#
_cell.length_a   1.000
_cell.length_b   1.000
_cell.length_c   1.000
_cell.angle_alpha   90.00
_cell.angle_beta   90.00
_cell.angle_gamma   90.00
#
_symmetry.space_group_name_H-M   'P 1'
#
loop_
_entity.id
_entity.type
_entity.pdbx_description
1 polymer ?
#
loop_
_entity_poly.entity_id
_entity_poly.type
_entity_poly.pdbx_seq_one_letter_code
_entity_poly.pdbx_strand_id
1 'polypeptide(L)'
;MHAANEKTHMKCINFSVMAPTTIAFNVTNEMVACMHLSNAGPYKVDMLVMLRGLINLDGGSTRDEGVAKIMGTVKAYNLAALEDNFIEEIIESRAFSLQKEEERPVMLVNMVGEIAKRCRGSPLAAAALGSMLRTKTSKEEWKAISRRSNICTEESGILPILMLSYNDMSSQMKQCFSFCAVFPKDYEIDVDKLIQLWIAHGFIMDQKEVSPETIGKWIFNELTSRLFFVDVKQVRVSLYEYARPVVGDYPKQTCKIQDLMHDVALSTMSKECALAPKEPCQIEWLPDTARHLFLSCGQPETILNESVAKRSLAIQTLMCDCYIEMGVRLQHLSKYNSLKALRLLLNWGGQFHLKPKHLHHLRYLDLSRSYIESLPEDISILYSLQTLNISCCYSLRRLPRQMKYLTALRHLYTHCCPKLRSMPGGLQKLMSLQTLTCFIAGPTGSKCSAIGELQPLSLGGQLELTQLENVTEEDAKAANIGNKKELRGLTLKWSVGCADDARVLKSLKPHDGLLGVRIESYGDTTFPTWVAMSRNMVEIQLFQCEKLQWLFGCDTTFTFPNMKELTLQDLHCLDRWWETSNEVQGQEIMFPRLEKLSIVSCAKLTALPDTTLLGEPHGTMARSAFPALKELYLDFLDNFWKWEATEGTQRGHMVFPKLEKLTIMNCSILTALPEAPVDGDYSMARSAFPALKVLKLKCLSRFESWHAVEGYKGENLMFPQLEQLVVIHCENMTTLCGQRTFPSLQEIRIEFCPKLTTKAKSPKLSVLHMEGNEEEMFLWVARHMMSLTNLKLKNLEDTQSTLEAADHSLTQVVDAMEKWNRDDFPMAIMHLSGFKSGVTELCACFVRLEWLYINDCDALVHWPEKEFQGLVSLRSLEISYCKQLVGYAQAPAAEPSATLESSIQLLPSLEYLKIFQCESMVEVFKLPASLRKMEILDCSKLKSIFSRRLQQEHVAASYLQRRSPVYSELSSSSAVSRAEHSLFPCLESIYIRGCHSLTGILDLPPSLKEIKITVC
;
A
#
# COMPACT_ATOMS: atom_id res chain seq x y z
N MET A 1 24.92 -48.94 12.62
CA MET A 1 26.21 -48.88 13.33
C MET A 1 27.27 -48.42 12.36
N HIS A 2 27.91 -47.30 12.72
CA HIS A 2 29.21 -46.78 12.31
C HIS A 2 29.50 -46.19 10.92
N ALA A 3 29.93 -44.91 10.99
CA ALA A 3 30.75 -44.05 10.10
C ALA A 3 30.07 -43.53 8.81
N ALA A 4 29.76 -42.24 8.59
CA ALA A 4 30.18 -40.91 9.10
C ALA A 4 31.64 -40.47 8.83
N ASN A 5 31.74 -39.29 8.18
CA ASN A 5 32.83 -38.31 8.02
C ASN A 5 33.89 -38.48 6.91
N GLU A 6 33.83 -37.58 5.90
CA GLU A 6 34.75 -36.44 5.68
C GLU A 6 34.32 -35.62 4.44
N LYS A 7 33.79 -34.40 4.64
CA LYS A 7 34.44 -33.08 4.41
C LYS A 7 34.89 -32.79 2.96
N THR A 8 34.06 -32.01 2.25
CA THR A 8 34.54 -30.96 1.34
C THR A 8 33.89 -29.63 1.73
N HIS A 9 34.73 -28.75 2.26
CA HIS A 9 34.45 -27.36 2.61
C HIS A 9 33.99 -26.56 1.38
N MET A 10 32.79 -25.96 1.41
CA MET A 10 32.57 -24.67 0.75
C MET A 10 32.82 -23.58 1.78
N LYS A 11 33.87 -22.78 1.55
CA LYS A 11 34.18 -21.59 2.33
C LYS A 11 33.02 -20.60 2.20
N CYS A 12 32.37 -20.26 3.31
CA CYS A 12 31.60 -19.03 3.41
C CYS A 12 32.57 -17.86 3.18
N ILE A 13 32.37 -17.11 2.10
CA ILE A 13 33.01 -15.82 1.91
C ILE A 13 32.22 -14.81 2.74
N ASN A 14 32.87 -14.26 3.77
CA ASN A 14 32.39 -13.15 4.57
C ASN A 14 32.41 -11.88 3.70
N PHE A 15 31.24 -11.29 3.42
CA PHE A 15 31.15 -9.89 2.98
C PHE A 15 30.82 -9.00 4.18
N SER A 16 31.84 -8.68 4.96
CA SER A 16 31.83 -7.52 5.85
C SER A 16 32.83 -6.51 5.28
N VAL A 17 32.38 -5.27 5.07
CA VAL A 17 33.10 -4.11 4.48
C VAL A 17 33.05 -4.05 2.95
N MET A 18 32.00 -3.43 2.38
CA MET A 18 32.00 -2.73 1.07
C MET A 18 30.67 -1.94 0.84
N ALA A 19 30.75 -0.83 0.12
CA ALA A 19 29.69 0.17 -0.08
C ALA A 19 28.44 -0.33 -0.85
N PRO A 20 27.26 0.35 -0.74
CA PRO A 20 25.97 -0.13 -1.28
C PRO A 20 25.92 -0.32 -2.80
N THR A 21 26.69 0.46 -3.56
CA THR A 21 26.80 0.32 -5.03
C THR A 21 27.51 -0.97 -5.46
N THR A 22 28.35 -1.55 -4.60
CA THR A 22 29.04 -2.82 -4.86
C THR A 22 28.17 -4.03 -4.56
N ILE A 23 27.17 -3.89 -3.66
CA ILE A 23 26.24 -4.97 -3.31
C ILE A 23 25.30 -5.30 -4.48
N ALA A 24 24.81 -4.30 -5.22
CA ALA A 24 24.00 -4.54 -6.42
C ALA A 24 24.78 -5.27 -7.53
N PHE A 25 26.09 -5.01 -7.63
CA PHE A 25 26.98 -5.61 -8.62
C PHE A 25 27.44 -7.04 -8.25
N ASN A 26 27.60 -7.34 -6.95
CA ASN A 26 27.94 -8.69 -6.49
C ASN A 26 26.71 -9.61 -6.37
N VAL A 27 25.53 -9.09 -6.00
CA VAL A 27 24.30 -9.90 -5.97
C VAL A 27 23.86 -10.34 -7.38
N THR A 28 24.06 -9.51 -8.40
CA THR A 28 23.79 -9.88 -9.80
C THR A 28 24.79 -10.92 -10.33
N ASN A 29 26.08 -10.82 -9.99
CA ASN A 29 27.07 -11.81 -10.39
C ASN A 29 26.98 -13.13 -9.61
N GLU A 30 26.65 -13.11 -8.31
CA GLU A 30 26.43 -14.33 -7.51
C GLU A 30 25.09 -15.01 -7.81
N MET A 31 24.02 -14.27 -8.18
CA MET A 31 22.78 -14.88 -8.69
C MET A 31 23.00 -15.56 -10.04
N VAL A 32 23.87 -15.02 -10.90
CA VAL A 32 24.29 -15.67 -12.16
C VAL A 32 25.17 -16.90 -11.89
N ALA A 33 26.04 -16.86 -10.87
CA ALA A 33 26.79 -18.05 -10.43
C ALA A 33 25.88 -19.13 -9.79
N CYS A 34 24.85 -18.74 -9.03
CA CYS A 34 23.84 -19.65 -8.48
C CYS A 34 22.92 -20.26 -9.56
N MET A 35 22.68 -19.55 -10.67
CA MET A 35 21.97 -20.10 -11.84
C MET A 35 22.76 -21.25 -12.51
N HIS A 36 24.08 -21.29 -12.37
CA HIS A 36 24.93 -22.35 -12.93
C HIS A 36 25.16 -23.56 -12.00
N LEU A 37 24.82 -23.49 -10.70
CA LEU A 37 25.19 -24.53 -9.71
C LEU A 37 24.02 -25.27 -9.04
N SER A 38 22.75 -24.95 -9.34
CA SER A 38 21.59 -25.60 -8.70
C SER A 38 20.83 -26.53 -9.64
N ASN A 39 20.93 -27.84 -9.38
CA ASN A 39 20.29 -28.94 -10.13
C ASN A 39 19.06 -29.50 -9.38
N ALA A 40 18.12 -28.62 -8.97
CA ALA A 40 16.84 -29.02 -8.38
C ALA A 40 15.70 -28.13 -8.89
N GLY A 41 14.53 -28.73 -9.20
CA GLY A 41 13.31 -28.02 -9.62
C GLY A 41 12.66 -27.21 -8.48
N PRO A 42 11.32 -27.18 -8.38
CA PRO A 42 10.39 -26.22 -8.99
C PRO A 42 10.49 -24.75 -8.49
N TYR A 43 11.58 -24.34 -7.85
CA TYR A 43 11.73 -23.00 -7.24
C TYR A 43 12.22 -21.87 -8.19
N LYS A 44 12.27 -22.09 -9.51
CA LYS A 44 12.81 -21.11 -10.47
C LYS A 44 11.80 -20.07 -10.98
N VAL A 45 10.49 -20.30 -10.83
CA VAL A 45 9.46 -19.35 -11.29
C VAL A 45 9.36 -18.12 -10.36
N ASP A 46 9.73 -18.26 -9.08
CA ASP A 46 9.74 -17.17 -8.10
C ASP A 46 10.91 -16.17 -8.28
N MET A 47 11.99 -16.55 -8.99
CA MET A 47 13.12 -15.64 -9.26
C MET A 47 12.79 -14.51 -10.24
N LEU A 48 11.86 -14.72 -11.18
CA LEU A 48 11.39 -13.67 -12.09
C LEU A 48 10.57 -12.59 -11.35
N VAL A 49 9.97 -12.94 -10.21
CA VAL A 49 9.28 -12.01 -9.32
C VAL A 49 10.30 -11.22 -8.47
N MET A 50 11.41 -11.83 -8.05
CA MET A 50 12.51 -11.09 -7.39
C MET A 50 13.20 -10.08 -8.30
N LEU A 51 13.40 -10.40 -9.58
CA LEU A 51 13.98 -9.46 -10.56
C LEU A 51 13.09 -8.23 -10.80
N ARG A 52 11.76 -8.38 -10.74
CA ARG A 52 10.82 -7.25 -10.76
C ARG A 52 10.92 -6.36 -9.51
N GLY A 53 11.35 -6.91 -8.37
CA GLY A 53 11.54 -6.16 -7.12
C GLY A 53 12.82 -5.31 -7.11
N LEU A 54 13.91 -5.80 -7.71
CA LEU A 54 15.21 -5.11 -7.73
C LEU A 54 15.27 -3.90 -8.69
N ILE A 55 14.38 -3.82 -9.68
CA ILE A 55 14.35 -2.72 -10.67
C ILE A 55 13.70 -1.45 -10.07
N ASN A 56 12.96 -1.53 -8.97
CA ASN A 56 12.26 -0.38 -8.37
C ASN A 56 13.11 0.48 -7.41
N LEU A 57 14.41 0.22 -7.30
CA LEU A 57 15.37 1.08 -6.60
C LEU A 57 16.26 1.75 -7.66
N ASP A 58 15.90 2.98 -8.03
CA ASP A 58 16.63 3.91 -8.92
C ASP A 58 16.94 3.49 -10.38
N GLY A 59 16.42 2.38 -10.90
CA GLY A 59 16.64 1.92 -12.29
C GLY A 59 15.38 1.90 -13.16
N GLY A 60 15.22 2.83 -14.10
CA GLY A 60 14.15 2.76 -15.11
C GLY A 60 14.36 1.61 -16.11
N SER A 61 13.30 0.87 -16.46
CA SER A 61 13.34 -0.11 -17.57
C SER A 61 12.77 0.50 -18.85
N THR A 62 13.41 0.25 -20.00
CA THR A 62 12.98 0.76 -21.30
C THR A 62 13.16 -0.29 -22.39
N ARG A 63 12.30 -0.25 -23.42
CA ARG A 63 12.46 -1.05 -24.65
C ARG A 63 13.29 -0.32 -25.72
N ASP A 64 13.63 0.94 -25.48
CA ASP A 64 14.35 1.81 -26.41
C ASP A 64 15.76 2.09 -25.87
N GLU A 65 16.77 1.63 -26.62
CA GLU A 65 18.18 1.82 -26.30
C GLU A 65 18.58 3.31 -26.32
N GLY A 66 17.95 4.13 -27.15
CA GLY A 66 18.14 5.58 -27.19
C GLY A 66 17.67 6.24 -25.90
N VAL A 67 16.52 5.83 -25.37
CA VAL A 67 16.03 6.30 -24.05
C VAL A 67 17.00 5.86 -22.93
N ALA A 68 17.52 4.63 -22.98
CA ALA A 68 18.52 4.15 -22.02
C ALA A 68 19.81 4.98 -22.05
N LYS A 69 20.26 5.39 -23.25
CA LYS A 69 21.43 6.25 -23.44
C LYS A 69 21.20 7.66 -22.91
N ILE A 70 20.00 8.21 -23.06
CA ILE A 70 19.62 9.54 -22.56
C ILE A 70 19.53 9.54 -21.02
N MET A 71 19.01 8.46 -20.42
CA MET A 71 18.89 8.27 -18.97
C MET A 71 20.23 7.90 -18.29
N GLY A 72 21.33 7.85 -19.05
CA GLY A 72 22.60 7.23 -18.67
C GLY A 72 23.40 7.93 -17.58
N THR A 73 22.99 7.75 -16.32
CA THR A 73 23.87 7.90 -15.14
C THR A 73 24.47 6.56 -14.69
N VAL A 74 23.92 5.42 -15.15
CA VAL A 74 24.40 4.05 -14.85
C VAL A 74 24.44 3.20 -16.13
N LYS A 75 25.34 2.20 -16.20
CA LYS A 75 25.50 1.29 -17.34
C LYS A 75 24.21 0.48 -17.60
N ALA A 76 23.63 0.62 -18.79
CA ALA A 76 22.46 -0.15 -19.20
C ALA A 76 22.78 -1.66 -19.27
N TYR A 77 21.89 -2.48 -18.69
CA TYR A 77 22.00 -3.94 -18.75
C TYR A 77 20.97 -4.49 -19.74
N ASN A 78 21.47 -5.09 -20.83
CA ASN A 78 20.61 -5.69 -21.84
C ASN A 78 20.26 -7.12 -21.42
N LEU A 79 18.97 -7.41 -21.24
CA LEU A 79 18.49 -8.76 -20.99
C LEU A 79 18.64 -9.60 -22.28
N ALA A 80 19.45 -10.66 -22.21
CA ALA A 80 19.65 -11.58 -23.33
C ALA A 80 18.43 -12.49 -23.54
N ALA A 81 18.29 -13.01 -24.77
CA ALA A 81 17.31 -14.03 -25.09
C ALA A 81 17.58 -15.32 -24.31
N LEU A 82 16.53 -16.03 -23.89
CA LEU A 82 16.68 -17.32 -23.22
C LEU A 82 17.20 -18.38 -24.20
N GLU A 83 18.01 -19.30 -23.69
CA GLU A 83 18.44 -20.49 -24.43
C GLU A 83 17.25 -21.43 -24.70
N ASP A 84 17.35 -22.21 -25.78
CA ASP A 84 16.24 -23.06 -26.27
C ASP A 84 15.79 -24.10 -25.23
N ASN A 85 16.70 -24.63 -24.40
CA ASN A 85 16.39 -25.56 -23.31
C ASN A 85 15.37 -24.98 -22.30
N PHE A 86 15.51 -23.71 -21.91
CA PHE A 86 14.57 -23.04 -21.01
C PHE A 86 13.24 -22.75 -21.69
N ILE A 87 13.26 -22.48 -22.99
CA ILE A 87 12.04 -22.31 -23.80
C ILE A 87 11.27 -23.62 -23.92
N GLU A 88 11.98 -24.74 -24.13
CA GLU A 88 11.40 -26.08 -24.16
C GLU A 88 10.73 -26.40 -22.82
N GLU A 89 11.40 -26.14 -21.69
CA GLU A 89 10.86 -26.35 -20.34
C GLU A 89 9.57 -25.54 -20.11
N ILE A 90 9.54 -24.27 -20.55
CA ILE A 90 8.34 -23.42 -20.44
C ILE A 90 7.18 -23.99 -21.27
N ILE A 91 7.45 -24.43 -22.52
CA ILE A 91 6.42 -25.01 -23.39
C ILE A 91 5.89 -26.31 -22.81
N GLU A 92 6.77 -27.23 -22.37
CA GLU A 92 6.38 -28.49 -21.75
C GLU A 92 5.54 -28.27 -20.49
N SER A 93 6.02 -27.43 -19.58
CA SER A 93 5.34 -27.13 -18.33
C SER A 93 3.92 -26.61 -18.56
N ARG A 94 3.73 -25.77 -19.59
CA ARG A 94 2.42 -25.19 -19.93
C ARG A 94 1.53 -26.12 -20.74
N ALA A 95 2.08 -26.86 -21.69
CA ALA A 95 1.34 -27.79 -22.54
C ALA A 95 0.85 -29.01 -21.75
N PHE A 96 1.65 -29.49 -20.80
CA PHE A 96 1.35 -30.69 -20.01
C PHE A 96 0.99 -30.37 -18.56
N SER A 97 0.53 -29.14 -18.26
CA SER A 97 0.27 -28.68 -16.89
C SER A 97 -0.77 -29.50 -16.11
N LEU A 98 -1.57 -30.32 -16.81
CA LEU A 98 -2.62 -31.19 -16.24
C LEU A 98 -2.22 -32.66 -16.18
N GLN A 99 -1.04 -33.03 -16.72
CA GLN A 99 -0.59 -34.42 -16.85
C GLN A 99 0.62 -34.68 -15.96
N LYS A 100 0.64 -35.85 -15.31
CA LYS A 100 1.84 -36.34 -14.65
C LYS A 100 2.89 -36.69 -15.69
N GLU A 101 4.16 -36.58 -15.32
CA GLU A 101 5.29 -36.79 -16.22
C GLU A 101 5.28 -38.18 -16.88
N GLU A 102 4.87 -39.19 -16.12
CA GLU A 102 4.72 -40.60 -16.55
C GLU A 102 3.60 -40.81 -17.59
N GLU A 103 2.61 -39.91 -17.64
CA GLU A 103 1.44 -40.00 -18.51
C GLU A 103 1.59 -39.18 -19.81
N ARG A 104 2.71 -38.46 -19.97
CA ARG A 104 2.94 -37.58 -21.13
C ARG A 104 3.20 -38.42 -22.39
N PRO A 105 2.48 -38.16 -23.50
CA PRO A 105 2.73 -38.86 -24.75
C PRO A 105 4.12 -38.51 -25.30
N VAL A 106 5.03 -39.49 -25.31
CA VAL A 106 6.43 -39.33 -25.81
C VAL A 106 6.48 -38.70 -27.20
N MET A 107 5.52 -39.04 -28.07
CA MET A 107 5.44 -38.45 -29.42
C MET A 107 5.19 -36.93 -29.43
N LEU A 108 4.45 -36.39 -28.46
CA LEU A 108 4.16 -34.94 -28.37
C LEU A 108 5.30 -34.20 -27.69
N VAL A 109 5.91 -34.80 -26.65
CA VAL A 109 7.10 -34.27 -25.97
C VAL A 109 8.23 -34.06 -26.97
N ASN A 110 8.49 -35.03 -27.85
CA ASN A 110 9.52 -34.93 -28.90
C ASN A 110 9.27 -33.80 -29.92
N MET A 111 8.08 -33.20 -29.98
CA MET A 111 7.78 -32.10 -30.88
C MET A 111 8.07 -30.72 -30.26
N VAL A 112 8.32 -30.65 -28.95
CA VAL A 112 8.52 -29.38 -28.23
C VAL A 112 9.73 -28.61 -28.76
N GLY A 113 10.87 -29.27 -28.97
CA GLY A 113 12.09 -28.60 -29.43
C GLY A 113 11.93 -27.90 -30.78
N GLU A 114 11.16 -28.48 -31.71
CA GLU A 114 10.87 -27.83 -33.00
C GLU A 114 9.93 -26.62 -32.88
N ILE A 115 9.12 -26.58 -31.82
CA ILE A 115 8.24 -25.44 -31.52
C ILE A 115 9.02 -24.35 -30.76
N ALA A 116 9.90 -24.75 -29.83
CA ALA A 116 10.74 -23.86 -29.04
C ALA A 116 11.61 -22.94 -29.91
N LYS A 117 12.24 -23.50 -30.96
CA LYS A 117 13.04 -22.75 -31.94
C LYS A 117 12.29 -21.57 -32.59
N ARG A 118 10.95 -21.60 -32.61
CA ARG A 118 10.13 -20.52 -33.19
C ARG A 118 9.98 -19.32 -32.26
N CYS A 119 10.22 -19.49 -30.97
CA CYS A 119 10.07 -18.45 -29.94
C CYS A 119 11.28 -17.51 -29.85
N ARG A 120 12.44 -17.86 -30.44
CA ARG A 120 13.72 -17.13 -30.37
C ARG A 120 14.05 -16.60 -28.96
N GLY A 121 14.00 -17.49 -27.97
CA GLY A 121 14.33 -17.14 -26.59
C GLY A 121 13.32 -16.21 -25.89
N SER A 122 12.13 -15.99 -26.45
CA SER A 122 11.07 -15.24 -25.78
C SER A 122 10.22 -16.13 -24.86
N PRO A 123 10.30 -15.96 -23.53
CA PRO A 123 9.48 -16.73 -22.58
C PRO A 123 7.97 -16.47 -22.74
N LEU A 124 7.58 -15.28 -23.20
CA LEU A 124 6.17 -14.96 -23.45
C LEU A 124 5.62 -15.71 -24.66
N ALA A 125 6.36 -15.76 -25.77
CA ALA A 125 5.97 -16.53 -26.94
C ALA A 125 5.89 -18.04 -26.62
N ALA A 126 6.85 -18.54 -25.85
CA ALA A 126 6.91 -19.91 -25.37
C ALA A 126 5.66 -20.26 -24.54
N ALA A 127 5.33 -19.42 -23.56
CA ALA A 127 4.16 -19.63 -22.72
C ALA A 127 2.84 -19.56 -23.50
N ALA A 128 2.71 -18.64 -24.47
CA ALA A 128 1.53 -18.57 -25.33
C ALA A 128 1.35 -19.85 -26.16
N LEU A 129 2.41 -20.34 -26.82
CA LEU A 129 2.37 -21.59 -27.60
C LEU A 129 2.11 -22.81 -26.69
N GLY A 130 2.80 -22.93 -25.56
CA GLY A 130 2.59 -24.02 -24.61
C GLY A 130 1.13 -24.07 -24.13
N SER A 131 0.54 -22.93 -23.78
CA SER A 131 -0.85 -22.86 -23.34
C SER A 131 -1.87 -23.17 -24.46
N MET A 132 -1.58 -22.84 -25.72
CA MET A 132 -2.42 -23.28 -26.86
C MET A 132 -2.40 -24.80 -27.02
N LEU A 133 -1.20 -25.40 -26.94
CA LEU A 133 -0.98 -26.83 -27.12
C LEU A 133 -1.63 -27.67 -26.02
N ARG A 134 -1.87 -27.10 -24.84
CA ARG A 134 -2.55 -27.75 -23.71
C ARG A 134 -3.89 -28.38 -24.07
N THR A 135 -4.63 -27.79 -25.01
CA THR A 135 -5.96 -28.28 -25.42
C THR A 135 -5.90 -29.30 -26.56
N LYS A 136 -4.73 -29.57 -27.14
CA LYS A 136 -4.55 -30.43 -28.32
C LYS A 136 -4.00 -31.78 -27.92
N THR A 137 -4.70 -32.85 -28.27
CA THR A 137 -4.38 -34.21 -27.84
C THR A 137 -3.73 -35.04 -28.95
N SER A 138 -3.79 -34.59 -30.21
CA SER A 138 -3.24 -35.32 -31.36
C SER A 138 -1.96 -34.70 -31.94
N LYS A 139 -1.15 -35.55 -32.57
CA LYS A 139 0.09 -35.15 -33.28
C LYS A 139 -0.22 -34.21 -34.45
N GLU A 140 -1.33 -34.43 -35.14
CA GLU A 140 -1.77 -33.67 -36.30
C GLU A 140 -2.12 -32.22 -35.90
N GLU A 141 -2.79 -32.03 -34.76
CA GLU A 141 -3.10 -30.70 -34.22
C GLU A 141 -1.84 -29.93 -33.82
N TRP A 142 -0.89 -30.59 -33.17
CA TRP A 142 0.41 -29.99 -32.83
C TRP A 142 1.19 -29.59 -34.08
N LYS A 143 1.21 -30.44 -35.11
CA LYS A 143 1.82 -30.11 -36.42
C LYS A 143 1.11 -28.93 -37.09
N ALA A 144 -0.20 -28.84 -36.97
CA ALA A 144 -0.97 -27.74 -37.54
C ALA A 144 -0.63 -26.39 -36.89
N ILE A 145 -0.51 -26.35 -35.55
CA ILE A 145 -0.08 -25.14 -34.82
C ILE A 145 1.35 -24.79 -35.19
N SER A 146 2.26 -25.77 -35.18
CA SER A 146 3.65 -25.56 -35.56
C SER A 146 3.76 -24.98 -36.98
N ARG A 147 2.99 -25.47 -37.96
CA ARG A 147 3.02 -24.91 -39.32
C ARG A 147 2.50 -23.47 -39.42
N ARG A 148 1.57 -23.08 -38.56
CA ARG A 148 0.94 -21.74 -38.55
C ARG A 148 1.71 -20.71 -37.73
N SER A 149 2.59 -21.13 -36.82
CA SER A 149 3.43 -20.21 -36.07
C SER A 149 4.55 -19.69 -36.96
N ASN A 150 4.46 -18.43 -37.36
CA ASN A 150 5.58 -17.76 -38.01
C ASN A 150 6.76 -17.68 -37.04
N ILE A 151 7.98 -17.84 -37.56
CA ILE A 151 9.21 -17.64 -36.78
C ILE A 151 9.25 -16.17 -36.37
N CYS A 152 9.45 -15.87 -35.08
CA CYS A 152 9.69 -14.51 -34.64
C CYS A 152 10.92 -13.96 -35.37
N THR A 153 10.80 -12.84 -36.08
CA THR A 153 11.94 -12.12 -36.66
C THR A 153 12.20 -10.84 -35.85
N GLU A 154 13.35 -10.21 -36.05
CA GLU A 154 13.66 -8.92 -35.42
C GLU A 154 12.62 -7.84 -35.80
N GLU A 155 12.11 -7.90 -37.03
CA GLU A 155 11.09 -6.96 -37.54
C GLU A 155 9.66 -7.27 -37.07
N SER A 156 9.27 -8.55 -37.06
CA SER A 156 7.90 -8.95 -36.68
C SER A 156 7.68 -9.03 -35.17
N GLY A 157 8.76 -9.16 -34.39
CA GLY A 157 8.71 -9.48 -32.96
C GLY A 157 7.88 -10.74 -32.68
N ILE A 158 7.29 -10.80 -31.48
CA ILE A 158 6.47 -11.92 -31.00
C ILE A 158 4.98 -11.78 -31.31
N LEU A 159 4.56 -10.65 -31.89
CA LEU A 159 3.16 -10.34 -32.18
C LEU A 159 2.46 -11.41 -33.05
N PRO A 160 3.11 -12.03 -34.07
CA PRO A 160 2.48 -13.10 -34.84
C PRO A 160 2.11 -14.33 -34.01
N ILE A 161 2.92 -14.69 -33.02
CA ILE A 161 2.64 -15.83 -32.13
C ILE A 161 1.49 -15.49 -31.18
N LEU A 162 1.47 -14.27 -30.64
CA LEU A 162 0.36 -13.79 -29.81
C LEU A 162 -0.95 -13.72 -30.60
N MET A 163 -0.89 -13.26 -31.86
CA MET A 163 -2.01 -13.28 -32.79
C MET A 163 -2.47 -14.69 -33.14
N LEU A 164 -1.55 -15.64 -33.30
CA LEU A 164 -1.91 -17.04 -33.49
C LEU A 164 -2.68 -17.58 -32.27
N SER A 165 -2.22 -17.25 -31.06
CA SER A 165 -2.92 -17.60 -29.82
C SER A 165 -4.32 -17.01 -29.75
N TYR A 166 -4.50 -15.76 -30.18
CA TYR A 166 -5.83 -15.16 -30.33
C TYR A 166 -6.68 -15.91 -31.38
N ASN A 167 -6.11 -16.23 -32.53
CA ASN A 167 -6.82 -16.86 -33.65
C ASN A 167 -7.27 -18.30 -33.37
N ASP A 168 -6.58 -19.06 -32.50
CA ASP A 168 -6.97 -20.41 -32.07
C ASP A 168 -8.12 -20.43 -31.04
N MET A 169 -8.51 -19.28 -30.50
CA MET A 169 -9.61 -19.19 -29.53
C MET A 169 -10.99 -19.40 -30.17
N SER A 170 -11.95 -19.86 -29.37
CA SER A 170 -13.37 -19.90 -29.76
C SER A 170 -13.89 -18.49 -30.06
N SER A 171 -14.92 -18.39 -30.91
CA SER A 171 -15.53 -17.08 -31.25
C SER A 171 -16.00 -16.32 -30.01
N GLN A 172 -16.50 -17.04 -29.02
CA GLN A 172 -16.98 -16.48 -27.75
C GLN A 172 -15.85 -15.84 -26.94
N MET A 173 -14.73 -16.55 -26.81
CA MET A 173 -13.56 -16.08 -26.07
C MET A 173 -12.87 -14.91 -26.78
N LYS A 174 -12.86 -14.91 -28.12
CA LYS A 174 -12.40 -13.78 -28.93
C LYS A 174 -13.18 -12.51 -28.64
N GLN A 175 -14.52 -12.59 -28.60
CA GLN A 175 -15.36 -11.43 -28.28
C GLN A 175 -15.09 -10.89 -26.86
N CYS A 176 -15.02 -11.79 -25.87
CA CYS A 176 -14.71 -11.41 -24.49
C CYS A 176 -13.37 -10.69 -24.38
N PHE A 177 -12.33 -11.24 -24.99
CA PHE A 177 -11.00 -10.63 -24.94
C PHE A 177 -10.89 -9.34 -25.77
N SER A 178 -11.44 -9.32 -26.99
CA SER A 178 -11.41 -8.11 -27.83
C SER A 178 -12.06 -6.93 -27.11
N PHE A 179 -13.18 -7.14 -26.41
CA PHE A 179 -13.83 -6.10 -25.60
C PHE A 179 -12.90 -5.48 -24.54
N CYS A 180 -11.91 -6.22 -24.02
CA CYS A 180 -10.96 -5.70 -23.03
C CYS A 180 -10.13 -4.50 -23.56
N ALA A 181 -10.08 -4.27 -24.87
CA ALA A 181 -9.50 -3.07 -25.48
C ALA A 181 -10.12 -1.75 -24.99
N VAL A 182 -11.33 -1.79 -24.39
CA VAL A 182 -11.99 -0.61 -23.81
C VAL A 182 -11.27 -0.08 -22.56
N PHE A 183 -10.46 -0.90 -21.88
CA PHE A 183 -9.71 -0.46 -20.71
C PHE A 183 -8.37 0.15 -21.14
N PRO A 184 -7.88 1.23 -20.49
CA PRO A 184 -6.54 1.76 -20.75
C PRO A 184 -5.43 0.74 -20.44
N LYS A 185 -4.22 0.96 -21.00
CA LYS A 185 -3.03 0.19 -20.61
C LYS A 185 -2.74 0.36 -19.11
N ASP A 186 -2.21 -0.69 -18.49
CA ASP A 186 -1.96 -0.78 -17.04
C ASP A 186 -3.17 -0.64 -16.10
N TYR A 187 -4.38 -0.47 -16.65
CA TYR A 187 -5.60 -0.34 -15.85
C TYR A 187 -5.86 -1.61 -15.05
N GLU A 188 -6.09 -1.46 -13.75
CA GLU A 188 -6.42 -2.56 -12.86
C GLU A 188 -7.91 -2.89 -12.96
N ILE A 189 -8.21 -4.07 -13.51
CA ILE A 189 -9.55 -4.51 -13.83
C ILE A 189 -10.05 -5.45 -12.73
N ASP A 190 -11.23 -5.15 -12.20
CA ASP A 190 -12.01 -6.07 -11.38
C ASP A 190 -12.55 -7.23 -12.24
N VAL A 191 -12.19 -8.46 -11.88
CA VAL A 191 -12.52 -9.66 -12.65
C VAL A 191 -14.04 -9.90 -12.69
N ASP A 192 -14.76 -9.68 -11.59
CA ASP A 192 -16.20 -9.91 -11.56
C ASP A 192 -16.94 -8.84 -12.39
N LYS A 193 -16.48 -7.58 -12.30
CA LYS A 193 -16.95 -6.50 -13.19
C LYS A 193 -16.73 -6.84 -14.66
N LEU A 194 -15.55 -7.36 -15.01
CA LEU A 194 -15.23 -7.73 -16.39
C LEU A 194 -16.18 -8.82 -16.91
N ILE A 195 -16.39 -9.87 -16.12
CA ILE A 195 -17.31 -10.96 -16.46
C ILE A 195 -18.74 -10.41 -16.63
N GLN A 196 -19.21 -9.57 -15.71
CA GLN A 196 -20.55 -8.96 -15.80
C GLN A 196 -20.71 -8.10 -17.06
N LEU A 197 -19.66 -7.41 -17.51
CA LEU A 197 -19.69 -6.66 -18.77
C LEU A 197 -19.77 -7.61 -19.98
N TRP A 198 -19.07 -8.74 -19.96
CA TRP A 198 -19.20 -9.76 -21.02
C TRP A 198 -20.62 -10.34 -21.09
N ILE A 199 -21.24 -10.59 -19.94
CA ILE A 199 -22.63 -11.05 -19.85
C ILE A 199 -23.59 -9.98 -20.37
N ALA A 200 -23.41 -8.72 -19.96
CA ALA A 200 -24.24 -7.58 -20.37
C ALA A 200 -24.23 -7.36 -21.89
N HIS A 201 -23.10 -7.59 -22.55
CA HIS A 201 -23.01 -7.48 -24.00
C HIS A 201 -23.60 -8.68 -24.76
N GLY A 202 -23.81 -9.80 -24.05
CA GLY A 202 -24.27 -11.07 -24.62
C GLY A 202 -23.15 -11.89 -25.24
N PHE A 203 -21.88 -11.66 -24.87
CA PHE A 203 -20.76 -12.48 -25.33
C PHE A 203 -20.80 -13.86 -24.67
N ILE A 204 -21.33 -13.95 -23.46
CA ILE A 204 -21.53 -15.24 -22.77
C ILE A 204 -22.93 -15.76 -23.08
N MET A 205 -23.01 -16.90 -23.77
CA MET A 205 -24.28 -17.56 -24.10
C MET A 205 -24.86 -18.21 -22.84
N ASP A 206 -26.17 -18.07 -22.67
CA ASP A 206 -26.90 -18.70 -21.58
C ASP A 206 -27.04 -20.20 -21.87
N GLN A 207 -26.54 -21.04 -20.95
CA GLN A 207 -26.67 -22.49 -21.03
C GLN A 207 -27.61 -22.94 -19.90
N LYS A 208 -28.57 -23.83 -20.20
CA LYS A 208 -29.66 -24.19 -19.28
C LYS A 208 -29.20 -24.73 -17.92
N GLU A 209 -28.01 -25.30 -17.83
CA GLU A 209 -27.49 -25.97 -16.62
C GLU A 209 -26.36 -25.20 -15.92
N VAL A 210 -25.71 -24.25 -16.60
CA VAL A 210 -24.50 -23.58 -16.09
C VAL A 210 -24.70 -22.07 -16.13
N SER A 211 -24.46 -21.40 -15.02
CA SER A 211 -24.62 -19.95 -14.93
C SER A 211 -23.62 -19.22 -15.86
N PRO A 212 -24.01 -18.08 -16.45
CA PRO A 212 -23.11 -17.29 -17.27
C PRO A 212 -21.88 -16.79 -16.50
N GLU A 213 -21.97 -16.60 -15.18
CA GLU A 213 -20.84 -16.26 -14.32
C GLU A 213 -19.81 -17.39 -14.26
N THR A 214 -20.24 -18.64 -14.16
CA THR A 214 -19.35 -19.81 -14.18
C THR A 214 -18.65 -19.95 -15.54
N ILE A 215 -19.38 -19.76 -16.64
CA ILE A 215 -18.79 -19.76 -17.99
C ILE A 215 -17.81 -18.59 -18.13
N GLY A 216 -18.18 -17.40 -17.67
CA GLY A 216 -17.30 -16.22 -17.70
C GLY A 216 -16.03 -16.41 -16.89
N LYS A 217 -16.12 -17.06 -15.72
CA LYS A 217 -14.95 -17.40 -14.89
C LYS A 217 -14.05 -18.41 -15.58
N TRP A 218 -14.63 -19.41 -16.24
CA TRP A 218 -13.87 -20.37 -17.05
C TRP A 218 -13.14 -19.68 -18.21
N ILE A 219 -13.82 -18.79 -18.97
CA ILE A 219 -13.19 -18.00 -20.04
C ILE A 219 -12.04 -17.15 -19.47
N PHE A 220 -12.27 -16.46 -18.35
CA PHE A 220 -11.23 -15.65 -17.70
C PHE A 220 -10.00 -16.48 -17.30
N ASN A 221 -10.22 -17.65 -16.70
CA ASN A 221 -9.15 -18.56 -16.31
C ASN A 221 -8.38 -19.09 -17.53
N GLU A 222 -9.07 -19.43 -18.62
CA GLU A 222 -8.45 -19.87 -19.86
C GLU A 222 -7.61 -18.74 -20.50
N LEU A 223 -8.13 -17.51 -20.56
CA LEU A 223 -7.37 -16.35 -21.03
C LEU A 223 -6.14 -16.05 -20.16
N THR A 224 -6.28 -16.12 -18.83
CA THR A 224 -5.18 -15.94 -17.87
C THR A 224 -4.11 -17.01 -18.05
N SER A 225 -4.50 -18.26 -18.28
CA SER A 225 -3.57 -19.36 -18.50
C SER A 225 -2.73 -19.18 -19.78
N ARG A 226 -3.26 -18.46 -20.76
CA ARG A 226 -2.58 -18.06 -22.00
C ARG A 226 -1.80 -16.74 -21.87
N LEU A 227 -1.70 -16.19 -20.65
CA LEU A 227 -1.05 -14.93 -20.29
C LEU A 227 -1.67 -13.66 -20.89
N PHE A 228 -2.95 -13.70 -21.26
CA PHE A 228 -3.68 -12.52 -21.72
C PHE A 228 -3.90 -11.53 -20.57
N PHE A 229 -4.11 -12.08 -19.36
CA PHE A 229 -4.14 -11.34 -18.11
C PHE A 229 -2.92 -11.68 -17.26
N VAL A 230 -2.35 -10.66 -16.64
CA VAL A 230 -1.22 -10.72 -15.71
C VAL A 230 -1.61 -10.07 -14.39
N ASP A 231 -0.74 -10.20 -13.39
CA ASP A 231 -0.92 -9.58 -12.07
C ASP A 231 -2.29 -9.92 -11.46
N VAL A 232 -2.72 -11.19 -11.57
CA VAL A 232 -3.98 -11.65 -10.97
C VAL A 232 -3.80 -11.78 -9.47
N LYS A 233 -4.44 -10.90 -8.70
CA LYS A 233 -4.27 -10.83 -7.24
C LYS A 233 -5.63 -10.83 -6.55
N GLN A 234 -5.68 -11.40 -5.36
CA GLN A 234 -6.81 -11.21 -4.45
C GLN A 234 -6.52 -10.00 -3.58
N VAL A 235 -7.34 -8.97 -3.68
CA VAL A 235 -7.24 -7.72 -2.91
C VAL A 235 -8.38 -7.67 -1.90
N ARG A 236 -8.07 -7.37 -0.63
CA ARG A 236 -9.07 -7.02 0.38
C ARG A 236 -9.31 -5.51 0.29
N VAL A 237 -10.53 -5.10 -0.07
CA VAL A 237 -10.87 -3.68 -0.18
C VAL A 237 -11.44 -3.19 1.15
N SER A 238 -10.58 -2.56 1.97
CA SER A 238 -11.01 -1.84 3.17
C SER A 238 -11.51 -0.44 2.77
N LEU A 239 -12.77 -0.13 3.06
CA LEU A 239 -13.32 1.21 2.86
C LEU A 239 -13.35 1.93 4.22
N TYR A 240 -12.56 3.01 4.32
CA TYR A 240 -12.51 3.86 5.51
C TYR A 240 -13.51 5.01 5.38
N GLU A 241 -14.23 5.29 6.47
CA GLU A 241 -14.89 6.58 6.68
C GLU A 241 -14.31 7.14 7.99
N TYR A 242 -13.83 8.39 7.97
CA TYR A 242 -13.35 9.12 9.16
C TYR A 242 -12.42 8.30 10.09
N ALA A 243 -11.42 7.62 9.51
CA ALA A 243 -10.42 6.82 10.22
C ALA A 243 -10.95 5.61 11.02
N ARG A 244 -12.19 5.15 10.79
CA ARG A 244 -12.68 3.84 11.23
C ARG A 244 -12.94 2.94 10.02
N PRO A 245 -12.58 1.64 10.05
CA PRO A 245 -13.01 0.69 9.04
C PRO A 245 -14.53 0.52 9.16
N VAL A 246 -15.30 1.07 8.23
CA VAL A 246 -16.78 1.08 8.34
C VAL A 246 -17.40 -0.24 7.89
N VAL A 247 -16.72 -1.05 7.06
CA VAL A 247 -17.34 -2.24 6.46
C VAL A 247 -16.34 -3.39 6.28
N GLY A 248 -16.87 -4.62 6.21
CA GLY A 248 -16.18 -5.86 5.81
C GLY A 248 -15.15 -5.65 4.72
N ASP A 249 -13.97 -6.25 4.86
CA ASP A 249 -13.06 -6.40 3.74
C ASP A 249 -13.77 -7.25 2.67
N TYR A 250 -14.15 -6.62 1.55
CA TYR A 250 -14.70 -7.35 0.41
C TYR A 250 -13.53 -7.92 -0.40
N PRO A 251 -13.39 -9.26 -0.50
CA PRO A 251 -12.39 -9.89 -1.32
C PRO A 251 -12.74 -9.63 -2.78
N LYS A 252 -11.82 -9.00 -3.50
CA LYS A 252 -11.95 -8.66 -4.91
C LYS A 252 -10.77 -9.25 -5.65
N GLN A 253 -11.01 -9.93 -6.77
CA GLN A 253 -9.94 -10.35 -7.64
C GLN A 253 -9.69 -9.27 -8.69
N THR A 254 -8.44 -8.83 -8.81
CA THR A 254 -8.04 -7.86 -9.83
C THR A 254 -7.02 -8.47 -10.77
N CYS A 255 -6.95 -7.91 -11.99
CA CYS A 255 -6.01 -8.32 -13.02
C CYS A 255 -5.62 -7.11 -13.90
N LYS A 256 -4.56 -7.27 -14.69
CA LYS A 256 -4.18 -6.33 -15.75
C LYS A 256 -4.08 -7.06 -17.08
N ILE A 257 -4.39 -6.36 -18.18
CA ILE A 257 -4.13 -6.90 -19.52
C ILE A 257 -2.65 -6.73 -19.79
N GLN A 258 -2.00 -7.75 -20.32
CA GLN A 258 -0.61 -7.64 -20.76
C GLN A 258 -0.48 -6.66 -21.93
N ASP A 259 0.48 -5.73 -21.90
CA ASP A 259 0.62 -4.65 -22.91
C ASP A 259 0.55 -5.12 -24.37
N LEU A 260 1.28 -6.18 -24.73
CA LEU A 260 1.30 -6.68 -26.11
C LEU A 260 -0.03 -7.34 -26.49
N MET A 261 -0.73 -7.91 -25.52
CA MET A 261 -2.07 -8.46 -25.72
C MET A 261 -3.11 -7.33 -25.77
N HIS A 262 -2.89 -6.23 -25.07
CA HIS A 262 -3.68 -5.02 -25.25
C HIS A 262 -3.55 -4.49 -26.69
N ASP A 263 -2.36 -4.49 -27.26
CA ASP A 263 -2.13 -4.12 -28.67
C ASP A 263 -2.85 -5.07 -29.65
N VAL A 264 -2.85 -6.38 -29.36
CA VAL A 264 -3.66 -7.36 -30.11
C VAL A 264 -5.15 -7.03 -30.01
N ALA A 265 -5.68 -6.80 -28.81
CA ALA A 265 -7.09 -6.45 -28.60
C ALA A 265 -7.47 -5.16 -29.35
N LEU A 266 -6.64 -4.12 -29.27
CA LEU A 266 -6.80 -2.87 -30.01
C LEU A 266 -6.77 -3.09 -31.52
N SER A 267 -5.85 -3.89 -32.06
CA SER A 267 -5.82 -4.16 -33.50
C SER A 267 -7.12 -4.80 -34.00
N THR A 268 -7.79 -5.59 -33.15
CA THR A 268 -9.10 -6.20 -33.47
C THR A 268 -10.29 -5.24 -33.28
N MET A 269 -10.20 -4.28 -32.35
CA MET A 269 -11.31 -3.39 -31.93
C MET A 269 -11.14 -1.91 -32.28
N SER A 270 -10.02 -1.50 -32.87
CA SER A 270 -9.53 -0.11 -32.95
C SER A 270 -10.52 0.91 -33.50
N LYS A 271 -11.48 0.49 -34.33
CA LYS A 271 -12.51 1.38 -34.90
C LYS A 271 -13.77 1.49 -34.03
N GLU A 272 -13.95 0.59 -33.08
CA GLU A 272 -15.15 0.50 -32.24
C GLU A 272 -14.92 0.97 -30.79
N CYS A 273 -13.67 1.04 -30.32
CA CYS A 273 -13.32 1.59 -29.01
C CYS A 273 -12.75 3.02 -29.14
N ALA A 274 -13.19 3.93 -28.27
CA ALA A 274 -12.56 5.24 -28.12
C ALA A 274 -12.21 5.51 -26.65
N LEU A 275 -10.95 5.92 -26.42
CA LEU A 275 -10.38 6.14 -25.10
C LEU A 275 -10.00 7.62 -24.95
N ALA A 276 -10.48 8.28 -23.90
CA ALA A 276 -10.06 9.65 -23.54
C ALA A 276 -9.45 9.66 -22.13
N PRO A 277 -8.18 9.23 -21.97
CA PRO A 277 -7.49 9.22 -20.68
C PRO A 277 -7.03 10.62 -20.21
N LYS A 278 -7.01 11.60 -21.12
CA LYS A 278 -6.74 13.03 -20.86
C LYS A 278 -7.71 13.88 -21.67
N GLU A 279 -7.84 15.16 -21.34
CA GLU A 279 -8.67 16.10 -22.11
C GLU A 279 -8.22 16.10 -23.58
N PRO A 280 -9.11 15.75 -24.53
CA PRO A 280 -8.75 15.70 -25.92
C PRO A 280 -8.57 17.14 -26.45
N CYS A 281 -7.37 17.46 -26.94
CA CYS A 281 -7.06 18.77 -27.51
C CYS A 281 -7.88 19.12 -28.78
N GLN A 282 -8.62 18.15 -29.35
CA GLN A 282 -9.39 18.32 -30.59
C GLN A 282 -10.73 17.55 -30.56
N ILE A 283 -11.72 18.09 -31.28
CA ILE A 283 -13.11 17.59 -31.38
C ILE A 283 -13.22 16.26 -32.16
N GLU A 284 -12.22 15.88 -32.97
CA GLU A 284 -12.25 14.68 -33.83
C GLU A 284 -11.85 13.37 -33.15
N TRP A 285 -11.65 13.36 -31.83
CA TRP A 285 -11.18 12.17 -31.09
C TRP A 285 -12.15 10.96 -31.16
N LEU A 286 -13.42 11.18 -31.54
CA LEU A 286 -14.47 10.16 -31.53
C LEU A 286 -14.81 9.66 -32.95
N PRO A 287 -14.50 8.40 -33.31
CA PRO A 287 -14.88 7.80 -34.59
C PRO A 287 -16.39 7.55 -34.71
N ASP A 288 -16.94 7.65 -35.92
CA ASP A 288 -18.37 7.36 -36.18
C ASP A 288 -18.75 5.88 -35.94
N THR A 289 -17.74 5.00 -36.05
CA THR A 289 -17.85 3.57 -35.78
C THR A 289 -17.76 3.23 -34.29
N ALA A 290 -17.49 4.21 -33.41
CA ALA A 290 -17.33 3.95 -31.98
C ALA A 290 -18.61 3.36 -31.35
N ARG A 291 -18.42 2.31 -30.55
CA ARG A 291 -19.43 1.57 -29.81
C ARG A 291 -19.11 1.49 -28.32
N HIS A 292 -17.83 1.56 -27.96
CA HIS A 292 -17.36 1.41 -26.58
C HIS A 292 -16.50 2.61 -26.19
N LEU A 293 -16.93 3.33 -25.16
CA LEU A 293 -16.28 4.56 -24.71
C LEU A 293 -15.77 4.41 -23.29
N PHE A 294 -14.52 4.83 -23.07
CA PHE A 294 -13.92 4.96 -21.75
C PHE A 294 -13.37 6.39 -21.57
N LEU A 295 -13.89 7.09 -20.58
CA LEU A 295 -13.57 8.49 -20.27
C LEU A 295 -12.96 8.59 -18.87
N SER A 296 -11.79 9.22 -18.79
CA SER A 296 -11.09 9.51 -17.53
C SER A 296 -10.50 10.94 -17.52
N CYS A 297 -11.14 11.86 -18.23
CA CYS A 297 -10.74 13.26 -18.40
C CYS A 297 -11.56 14.22 -17.53
N GLY A 298 -11.12 15.48 -17.40
CA GLY A 298 -11.92 16.55 -16.78
C GLY A 298 -13.16 16.84 -17.64
N GLN A 299 -14.31 17.07 -16.99
CA GLN A 299 -15.59 17.43 -17.63
C GLN A 299 -16.06 16.46 -18.74
N PRO A 300 -16.18 15.14 -18.47
CA PRO A 300 -16.59 14.14 -19.48
C PRO A 300 -17.95 14.45 -20.11
N GLU A 301 -18.85 15.09 -19.37
CA GLU A 301 -20.18 15.49 -19.83
C GLU A 301 -20.16 16.53 -20.95
N THR A 302 -19.23 17.47 -20.93
CA THR A 302 -19.10 18.50 -21.99
C THR A 302 -18.69 17.83 -23.30
N ILE A 303 -17.68 16.96 -23.22
CA ILE A 303 -17.16 16.19 -24.37
C ILE A 303 -18.27 15.32 -24.97
N LEU A 304 -19.01 14.59 -24.11
CA LEU A 304 -20.11 13.75 -24.55
C LEU A 304 -21.24 14.57 -25.20
N ASN A 305 -21.64 15.69 -24.58
CA ASN A 305 -22.72 16.53 -25.09
C ASN A 305 -22.37 17.11 -26.46
N GLU A 306 -21.17 17.65 -26.65
CA GLU A 306 -20.73 18.20 -27.93
C GLU A 306 -20.65 17.13 -29.03
N SER A 307 -20.09 15.96 -28.69
CA SER A 307 -19.90 14.86 -29.64
C SER A 307 -21.25 14.26 -30.07
N VAL A 308 -22.15 14.06 -29.11
CA VAL A 308 -23.48 13.48 -29.34
C VAL A 308 -24.48 14.50 -29.90
N ALA A 309 -24.26 15.81 -29.73
CA ALA A 309 -25.05 16.82 -30.42
C ALA A 309 -24.82 16.75 -31.94
N LYS A 310 -23.55 16.64 -32.37
CA LYS A 310 -23.14 16.70 -33.78
C LYS A 310 -23.37 15.39 -34.54
N ARG A 311 -23.44 14.23 -33.88
CA ARG A 311 -23.50 12.90 -34.52
C ARG A 311 -24.56 11.99 -33.90
N SER A 312 -24.92 10.90 -34.59
CA SER A 312 -25.80 9.84 -34.05
C SER A 312 -24.99 8.57 -33.86
N LEU A 313 -24.63 8.26 -32.62
CA LEU A 313 -23.72 7.18 -32.28
C LEU A 313 -24.52 6.04 -31.63
N ALA A 314 -24.38 4.81 -32.13
CA ALA A 314 -24.99 3.63 -31.50
C ALA A 314 -24.07 3.10 -30.39
N ILE A 315 -23.85 3.92 -29.37
CA ILE A 315 -22.98 3.61 -28.22
C ILE A 315 -23.59 2.43 -27.45
N GLN A 316 -22.80 1.39 -27.22
CA GLN A 316 -23.16 0.19 -26.46
C GLN A 316 -22.55 0.20 -25.05
N THR A 317 -21.35 0.78 -24.88
CA THR A 317 -20.71 0.95 -23.58
C THR A 317 -20.29 2.40 -23.38
N LEU A 318 -20.62 2.94 -22.21
CA LEU A 318 -20.08 4.20 -21.75
C LEU A 318 -19.57 4.02 -20.31
N MET A 319 -18.27 4.20 -20.12
CA MET A 319 -17.63 4.19 -18.81
C MET A 319 -16.95 5.51 -18.54
N CYS A 320 -17.42 6.23 -17.53
CA CYS A 320 -16.74 7.38 -16.98
C CYS A 320 -16.10 6.98 -15.65
N ASP A 321 -14.80 7.18 -15.49
CA ASP A 321 -14.08 6.94 -14.22
C ASP A 321 -13.69 8.26 -13.50
N CYS A 322 -14.28 9.37 -13.96
CA CYS A 322 -14.20 10.70 -13.37
C CYS A 322 -15.59 11.18 -12.92
N TYR A 323 -15.62 12.08 -11.94
CA TYR A 323 -16.86 12.69 -11.45
C TYR A 323 -17.45 13.64 -12.49
N ILE A 324 -18.75 13.48 -12.77
CA ILE A 324 -19.52 14.47 -13.54
C ILE A 324 -19.73 15.72 -12.69
N GLU A 325 -19.46 16.90 -13.26
CA GLU A 325 -19.57 18.17 -12.54
C GLU A 325 -20.98 18.49 -12.05
N MET A 326 -21.02 19.25 -10.95
CA MET A 326 -22.22 19.78 -10.33
C MET A 326 -23.07 20.59 -11.32
N GLY A 327 -24.33 20.20 -11.50
CA GLY A 327 -25.31 20.97 -12.28
C GLY A 327 -25.30 20.73 -13.80
N VAL A 328 -24.32 19.97 -14.33
CA VAL A 328 -24.24 19.65 -15.77
C VAL A 328 -24.94 18.32 -16.06
N ARG A 329 -25.76 18.29 -17.12
CA ARG A 329 -26.56 17.12 -17.51
C ARG A 329 -26.04 16.51 -18.80
N LEU A 330 -26.08 15.18 -18.91
CA LEU A 330 -26.01 14.50 -20.20
C LEU A 330 -27.26 14.87 -21.01
N GLN A 331 -27.06 15.62 -22.09
CA GLN A 331 -28.08 16.02 -23.05
C GLN A 331 -28.33 14.88 -24.06
N HIS A 332 -29.39 15.01 -24.87
CA HIS A 332 -29.71 14.07 -25.95
C HIS A 332 -29.86 12.59 -25.52
N LEU A 333 -30.41 12.35 -24.33
CA LEU A 333 -30.57 11.01 -23.74
C LEU A 333 -31.26 9.97 -24.64
N SER A 334 -32.13 10.39 -25.56
CA SER A 334 -32.77 9.52 -26.55
C SER A 334 -31.78 8.87 -27.54
N LYS A 335 -30.59 9.46 -27.73
CA LYS A 335 -29.55 8.92 -28.62
C LYS A 335 -28.77 7.76 -27.99
N TYR A 336 -28.90 7.51 -26.68
CA TYR A 336 -28.25 6.39 -25.99
C TYR A 336 -29.12 5.12 -25.96
N ASN A 337 -30.03 4.96 -26.92
CA ASN A 337 -31.00 3.87 -26.93
C ASN A 337 -30.39 2.47 -27.12
N SER A 338 -29.16 2.39 -27.64
CA SER A 338 -28.43 1.15 -27.90
C SER A 338 -27.54 0.72 -26.73
N LEU A 339 -27.53 1.49 -25.63
CA LEU A 339 -26.59 1.29 -24.53
C LEU A 339 -26.91 0.01 -23.75
N LYS A 340 -25.89 -0.84 -23.58
CA LYS A 340 -25.96 -2.09 -22.81
C LYS A 340 -25.26 -1.97 -21.46
N ALA A 341 -24.18 -1.19 -21.38
CA ALA A 341 -23.41 -1.00 -20.17
C ALA A 341 -23.10 0.48 -19.90
N LEU A 342 -23.37 0.92 -18.68
CA LEU A 342 -23.17 2.30 -18.23
C LEU A 342 -22.47 2.33 -16.89
N ARG A 343 -21.39 3.12 -16.80
CA ARG A 343 -20.77 3.51 -15.52
C ARG A 343 -20.67 5.03 -15.45
N LEU A 344 -21.21 5.61 -14.39
CA LEU A 344 -21.15 7.05 -14.11
C LEU A 344 -20.79 7.28 -12.63
N LEU A 345 -19.91 8.24 -12.37
CA LEU A 345 -19.65 8.76 -11.03
C LEU A 345 -20.29 10.14 -10.91
N LEU A 346 -21.30 10.28 -10.05
CA LEU A 346 -22.05 11.53 -9.88
C LEU A 346 -21.60 12.26 -8.62
N ASN A 347 -21.26 13.54 -8.75
CA ASN A 347 -20.85 14.39 -7.62
C ASN A 347 -22.07 14.83 -6.77
N TRP A 348 -21.82 15.42 -5.60
CA TRP A 348 -22.85 15.95 -4.69
C TRP A 348 -23.81 16.86 -5.47
N GLY A 349 -25.12 16.74 -5.26
CA GLY A 349 -26.15 17.54 -5.95
C GLY A 349 -26.33 17.31 -7.46
N GLY A 350 -25.54 16.41 -8.08
CA GLY A 350 -25.84 15.87 -9.40
C GLY A 350 -27.05 14.93 -9.31
N GLN A 351 -28.20 15.30 -9.89
CA GLN A 351 -29.33 14.37 -9.92
C GLN A 351 -29.06 13.28 -10.97
N PHE A 352 -29.51 12.05 -10.71
CA PHE A 352 -29.54 11.01 -11.73
C PHE A 352 -30.53 11.41 -12.82
N HIS A 353 -30.02 11.99 -13.90
CA HIS A 353 -30.83 12.60 -14.97
C HIS A 353 -31.11 11.68 -16.15
N LEU A 354 -30.57 10.47 -16.15
CA LEU A 354 -30.90 9.48 -17.17
C LEU A 354 -32.39 9.16 -17.11
N LYS A 355 -33.05 9.14 -18.27
CA LYS A 355 -34.46 8.76 -18.39
C LYS A 355 -34.52 7.28 -18.77
N PRO A 356 -34.90 6.36 -17.84
CA PRO A 356 -34.90 4.93 -18.09
C PRO A 356 -35.70 4.51 -19.33
N LYS A 357 -36.73 5.28 -19.70
CA LYS A 357 -37.53 5.08 -20.92
C LYS A 357 -36.76 5.17 -22.25
N HIS A 358 -35.49 5.55 -22.21
CA HIS A 358 -34.62 5.56 -23.39
C HIS A 358 -33.55 4.47 -23.33
N LEU A 359 -33.45 3.71 -22.25
CA LEU A 359 -32.34 2.79 -21.97
C LEU A 359 -32.80 1.33 -21.91
N HIS A 360 -33.76 0.93 -22.73
CA HIS A 360 -34.40 -0.40 -22.65
C HIS A 360 -33.44 -1.58 -22.86
N HIS A 361 -32.31 -1.37 -23.55
CA HIS A 361 -31.28 -2.39 -23.78
C HIS A 361 -30.21 -2.44 -22.66
N LEU A 362 -30.31 -1.58 -21.65
CA LEU A 362 -29.35 -1.53 -20.56
C LEU A 362 -29.39 -2.80 -19.73
N ARG A 363 -28.23 -3.45 -19.60
CA ARG A 363 -28.03 -4.67 -18.81
C ARG A 363 -27.07 -4.46 -17.64
N TYR A 364 -26.17 -3.49 -17.73
CA TYR A 364 -25.21 -3.16 -16.68
C TYR A 364 -25.28 -1.68 -16.35
N LEU A 365 -25.57 -1.35 -15.08
CA LEU A 365 -25.58 0.01 -14.56
C LEU A 365 -24.74 0.09 -13.29
N ASP A 366 -23.70 0.91 -13.33
CA ASP A 366 -22.81 1.15 -12.21
C ASP A 366 -22.78 2.65 -11.87
N LEU A 367 -23.28 2.96 -10.69
CA LEU A 367 -23.31 4.27 -10.06
C LEU A 367 -22.56 4.26 -8.73
N SER A 368 -21.70 3.27 -8.50
CA SER A 368 -20.94 3.15 -7.27
C SER A 368 -20.15 4.42 -6.96
N ARG A 369 -19.98 4.73 -5.67
CA ARG A 369 -19.27 5.93 -5.17
C ARG A 369 -19.87 7.27 -5.64
N SER A 370 -21.14 7.26 -6.05
CA SER A 370 -21.87 8.48 -6.41
C SER A 370 -22.57 9.09 -5.19
N TYR A 371 -22.71 10.41 -5.18
CA TYR A 371 -23.42 11.15 -4.13
C TYR A 371 -24.92 11.31 -4.43
N ILE A 372 -25.57 10.23 -4.88
CA ILE A 372 -27.01 10.21 -5.18
C ILE A 372 -27.85 10.01 -3.92
N GLU A 373 -28.95 10.76 -3.77
CA GLU A 373 -29.89 10.57 -2.65
C GLU A 373 -30.95 9.49 -2.90
N SER A 374 -31.36 9.31 -4.16
CA SER A 374 -32.33 8.29 -4.58
C SER A 374 -32.22 8.01 -6.08
N LEU A 375 -32.51 6.78 -6.48
CA LEU A 375 -32.78 6.43 -7.88
C LEU A 375 -34.20 6.82 -8.29
N PRO A 376 -34.47 7.10 -9.58
CA PRO A 376 -35.81 7.40 -10.04
C PRO A 376 -36.68 6.14 -10.05
N GLU A 377 -37.98 6.27 -9.74
CA GLU A 377 -38.90 5.12 -9.59
C GLU A 377 -39.06 4.32 -10.89
N ASP A 378 -39.02 5.02 -12.02
CA ASP A 378 -39.15 4.44 -13.37
C ASP A 378 -37.92 3.65 -13.80
N ILE A 379 -36.82 3.61 -13.03
CA ILE A 379 -35.70 2.68 -13.32
C ILE A 379 -36.15 1.22 -13.32
N SER A 380 -37.25 0.93 -12.63
CA SER A 380 -37.87 -0.39 -12.55
C SER A 380 -38.44 -0.90 -13.89
N ILE A 381 -38.51 -0.04 -14.92
CA ILE A 381 -38.93 -0.45 -16.28
C ILE A 381 -37.78 -1.06 -17.09
N LEU A 382 -36.56 -1.07 -16.56
CA LEU A 382 -35.39 -1.67 -17.21
C LEU A 382 -35.39 -3.18 -17.01
N TYR A 383 -36.35 -3.88 -17.61
CA TYR A 383 -36.57 -5.33 -17.42
C TYR A 383 -35.36 -6.20 -17.84
N SER A 384 -34.48 -5.67 -18.68
CA SER A 384 -33.26 -6.35 -19.15
C SER A 384 -32.03 -6.11 -18.25
N LEU A 385 -32.17 -5.33 -17.18
CA LEU A 385 -31.06 -4.99 -16.30
C LEU A 385 -30.59 -6.23 -15.52
N GLN A 386 -29.32 -6.61 -15.68
CA GLN A 386 -28.68 -7.77 -15.06
C GLN A 386 -27.79 -7.36 -13.87
N THR A 387 -27.16 -6.20 -13.93
CA THR A 387 -26.31 -5.68 -12.86
C THR A 387 -26.70 -4.25 -12.51
N LEU A 388 -26.95 -4.02 -11.23
CA LEU A 388 -27.11 -2.69 -10.63
C LEU A 388 -26.10 -2.53 -9.50
N ASN A 389 -25.08 -1.71 -9.72
CA ASN A 389 -24.10 -1.36 -8.71
C ASN A 389 -24.33 0.05 -8.19
N ILE A 390 -24.70 0.17 -6.92
CA ILE A 390 -24.92 1.42 -6.20
C ILE A 390 -24.19 1.40 -4.85
N SER A 391 -23.09 0.64 -4.77
CA SER A 391 -22.31 0.56 -3.54
C SER A 391 -21.55 1.86 -3.26
N CYS A 392 -21.23 2.09 -1.99
CA CYS A 392 -20.53 3.29 -1.54
C CYS A 392 -21.25 4.60 -1.88
N CYS A 393 -22.58 4.55 -2.07
CA CYS A 393 -23.38 5.75 -2.26
C CYS A 393 -23.80 6.30 -0.88
N TYR A 394 -22.89 7.04 -0.25
CA TYR A 394 -23.02 7.53 1.14
C TYR A 394 -24.29 8.36 1.41
N SER A 395 -24.85 8.98 0.36
CA SER A 395 -26.05 9.81 0.46
C SER A 395 -27.35 9.08 0.14
N LEU A 396 -27.29 7.82 -0.33
CA LEU A 396 -28.46 7.08 -0.80
C LEU A 396 -29.40 6.76 0.37
N ARG A 397 -30.64 7.23 0.30
CA ARG A 397 -31.63 7.08 1.38
C ARG A 397 -32.67 5.99 1.13
N ARG A 398 -32.98 5.73 -0.14
CA ARG A 398 -34.04 4.79 -0.56
C ARG A 398 -33.78 4.21 -1.95
N LEU A 399 -34.23 2.98 -2.13
CA LEU A 399 -34.32 2.31 -3.42
C LEU A 399 -35.73 2.47 -4.03
N PRO A 400 -35.88 2.30 -5.36
CA PRO A 400 -37.17 2.33 -6.05
C PRO A 400 -38.14 1.27 -5.51
N ARG A 401 -39.41 1.64 -5.32
CA ARG A 401 -40.43 0.75 -4.75
C ARG A 401 -40.83 -0.40 -5.69
N GLN A 402 -40.62 -0.23 -6.99
CA GLN A 402 -41.06 -1.17 -8.01
C GLN A 402 -39.93 -2.08 -8.52
N MET A 403 -38.80 -2.17 -7.80
CA MET A 403 -37.64 -3.01 -8.17
C MET A 403 -38.00 -4.48 -8.43
N LYS A 404 -39.08 -5.00 -7.85
CA LYS A 404 -39.63 -6.34 -8.10
C LYS A 404 -39.89 -6.67 -9.58
N TYR A 405 -39.92 -5.67 -10.47
CA TYR A 405 -40.05 -5.87 -11.91
C TYR A 405 -38.73 -6.08 -12.66
N LEU A 406 -37.58 -5.86 -12.02
CA LEU A 406 -36.26 -6.09 -12.60
C LEU A 406 -35.91 -7.59 -12.62
N THR A 407 -36.74 -8.43 -13.22
CA THR A 407 -36.67 -9.89 -13.11
C THR A 407 -35.41 -10.52 -13.71
N ALA A 408 -34.71 -9.82 -14.61
CA ALA A 408 -33.42 -10.23 -15.15
C ALA A 408 -32.23 -9.89 -14.23
N LEU A 409 -32.44 -9.20 -13.11
CA LEU A 409 -31.38 -8.75 -12.22
C LEU A 409 -30.68 -9.94 -11.57
N ARG A 410 -29.35 -10.01 -11.74
CA ARG A 410 -28.46 -11.05 -11.24
C ARG A 410 -27.56 -10.54 -10.12
N HIS A 411 -27.13 -9.28 -10.20
CA HIS A 411 -26.24 -8.68 -9.20
C HIS A 411 -26.75 -7.31 -8.74
N LEU A 412 -26.96 -7.19 -7.43
CA LEU A 412 -27.34 -5.95 -6.76
C LEU A 412 -26.30 -5.62 -5.67
N TYR A 413 -25.53 -4.56 -5.90
CA TYR A 413 -24.53 -4.08 -4.95
C TYR A 413 -25.02 -2.85 -4.21
N THR A 414 -25.23 -2.98 -2.90
CA THR A 414 -25.84 -1.98 -2.00
C THR A 414 -25.01 -1.72 -0.74
N HIS A 415 -23.83 -2.35 -0.61
CA HIS A 415 -22.96 -2.20 0.55
C HIS A 415 -22.37 -0.79 0.66
N CYS A 416 -21.94 -0.42 1.87
CA CYS A 416 -21.39 0.90 2.19
C CYS A 416 -22.35 2.07 1.91
N CYS A 417 -23.64 1.88 2.15
CA CYS A 417 -24.68 2.90 1.99
C CYS A 417 -25.32 3.23 3.36
N PRO A 418 -24.63 3.97 4.27
CA PRO A 418 -25.05 4.15 5.67
C PRO A 418 -26.39 4.87 5.86
N LYS A 419 -26.84 5.67 4.88
CA LYS A 419 -28.13 6.37 4.94
C LYS A 419 -29.31 5.56 4.39
N LEU A 420 -29.07 4.40 3.79
CA LEU A 420 -30.13 3.55 3.25
C LEU A 420 -30.83 2.86 4.43
N ARG A 421 -32.16 3.04 4.54
CA ARG A 421 -32.91 2.61 5.73
C ARG A 421 -33.71 1.33 5.56
N SER A 422 -33.97 0.87 4.34
CA SER A 422 -34.73 -0.36 4.10
C SER A 422 -34.65 -0.82 2.64
N MET A 423 -34.94 -2.10 2.43
CA MET A 423 -35.11 -2.69 1.10
C MET A 423 -36.57 -2.56 0.60
N PRO A 424 -36.79 -2.35 -0.71
CA PRO A 424 -38.14 -2.27 -1.29
C PRO A 424 -38.80 -3.66 -1.29
N GLY A 425 -40.11 -3.72 -1.03
CA GLY A 425 -40.83 -4.99 -0.98
C GLY A 425 -40.96 -5.71 -2.34
N GLY A 426 -41.00 -7.04 -2.31
CA GLY A 426 -41.14 -7.90 -3.48
C GLY A 426 -39.81 -8.39 -4.07
N LEU A 427 -38.72 -8.39 -3.31
CA LEU A 427 -37.42 -8.93 -3.72
C LEU A 427 -37.48 -10.43 -4.00
N GLN A 428 -38.40 -11.16 -3.36
CA GLN A 428 -38.65 -12.58 -3.63
C GLN A 428 -39.01 -12.89 -5.10
N LYS A 429 -39.39 -11.87 -5.90
CA LYS A 429 -39.68 -12.02 -7.34
C LYS A 429 -38.43 -12.01 -8.21
N LEU A 430 -37.28 -11.62 -7.68
CA LEU A 430 -36.02 -11.50 -8.40
C LEU A 430 -35.29 -12.85 -8.43
N MET A 431 -35.93 -13.89 -8.98
CA MET A 431 -35.44 -15.27 -8.94
C MET A 431 -34.07 -15.47 -9.62
N SER A 432 -33.68 -14.57 -10.52
CA SER A 432 -32.38 -14.59 -11.20
C SER A 432 -31.23 -14.06 -10.33
N LEU A 433 -31.53 -13.45 -9.17
CA LEU A 433 -30.55 -12.76 -8.34
C LEU A 433 -29.56 -13.75 -7.70
N GLN A 434 -28.28 -13.60 -8.06
CA GLN A 434 -27.15 -14.38 -7.58
C GLN A 434 -26.34 -13.64 -6.51
N THR A 435 -26.33 -12.30 -6.56
CA THR A 435 -25.55 -11.47 -5.62
C THR A 435 -26.42 -10.36 -5.06
N LEU A 436 -26.46 -10.27 -3.73
CA LEU A 436 -26.99 -9.16 -2.98
C LEU A 436 -25.99 -8.86 -1.86
N THR A 437 -25.32 -7.72 -1.90
CA THR A 437 -24.25 -7.47 -0.92
C THR A 437 -24.74 -6.97 0.43
N CYS A 438 -25.87 -6.26 0.47
CA CYS A 438 -26.42 -5.71 1.71
C CYS A 438 -27.96 -5.71 1.67
N PHE A 439 -28.58 -6.29 2.69
CA PHE A 439 -30.02 -6.29 2.94
C PHE A 439 -30.29 -5.57 4.26
N ILE A 440 -31.12 -4.54 4.21
CA ILE A 440 -31.52 -3.74 5.38
C ILE A 440 -32.95 -4.10 5.76
N ALA A 441 -33.12 -4.71 6.93
CA ALA A 441 -34.42 -5.11 7.45
C ALA A 441 -35.20 -3.87 7.91
N GLY A 442 -36.31 -3.58 7.23
CA GLY A 442 -37.18 -2.48 7.59
C GLY A 442 -38.03 -2.80 8.84
N PRO A 443 -38.57 -1.79 9.53
CA PRO A 443 -39.45 -2.01 10.68
C PRO A 443 -40.66 -2.88 10.34
N THR A 444 -41.09 -3.70 11.30
CA THR A 444 -42.26 -4.57 11.19
C THR A 444 -43.53 -3.76 10.85
N GLY A 445 -44.37 -4.29 9.95
CA GLY A 445 -45.59 -3.60 9.49
C GLY A 445 -45.37 -2.48 8.46
N SER A 446 -44.13 -2.21 8.04
CA SER A 446 -43.85 -1.27 6.94
C SER A 446 -44.09 -1.90 5.56
N LYS A 447 -44.19 -1.07 4.50
CA LYS A 447 -44.25 -1.55 3.10
C LYS A 447 -42.87 -2.04 2.57
N CYS A 448 -41.90 -2.24 3.45
CA CYS A 448 -40.54 -2.65 3.11
C CYS A 448 -40.42 -4.18 3.04
N SER A 449 -39.32 -4.67 2.47
CA SER A 449 -39.05 -6.12 2.41
C SER A 449 -38.82 -6.69 3.80
N ALA A 450 -39.51 -7.78 4.11
CA ALA A 450 -39.14 -8.66 5.23
C ALA A 450 -37.93 -9.52 4.81
N ILE A 451 -37.08 -9.91 5.76
CA ILE A 451 -35.92 -10.76 5.46
C ILE A 451 -36.33 -12.15 4.95
N GLY A 452 -37.54 -12.63 5.29
CA GLY A 452 -38.12 -13.85 4.74
C GLY A 452 -38.24 -13.85 3.21
N GLU A 453 -38.29 -12.68 2.56
CA GLU A 453 -38.29 -12.58 1.09
C GLU A 453 -36.98 -13.08 0.43
N LEU A 454 -35.92 -13.31 1.22
CA LEU A 454 -34.69 -13.92 0.75
C LEU A 454 -34.80 -15.44 0.54
N GLN A 455 -35.85 -16.10 1.03
CA GLN A 455 -36.00 -17.55 0.96
C GLN A 455 -35.79 -18.14 -0.46
N PRO A 456 -36.47 -17.65 -1.52
CA PRO A 456 -36.35 -18.27 -2.85
C PRO A 456 -35.05 -17.90 -3.58
N LEU A 457 -34.25 -16.98 -3.03
CA LEU A 457 -33.07 -16.43 -3.71
C LEU A 457 -31.84 -17.29 -3.43
N SER A 458 -31.18 -17.72 -4.50
CA SER A 458 -29.93 -18.48 -4.47
C SER A 458 -28.73 -17.52 -4.45
N LEU A 459 -28.55 -16.82 -3.33
CA LEU A 459 -27.47 -15.84 -3.19
C LEU A 459 -26.13 -16.52 -2.89
N GLY A 460 -25.06 -16.01 -3.53
CA GLY A 460 -23.69 -16.40 -3.27
C GLY A 460 -22.78 -15.20 -2.94
N GLY A 461 -21.51 -15.49 -2.67
CA GLY A 461 -20.51 -14.46 -2.36
C GLY A 461 -20.61 -13.95 -0.92
N GLN A 462 -20.69 -12.63 -0.74
CA GLN A 462 -20.83 -11.99 0.57
C GLN A 462 -22.21 -11.33 0.72
N LEU A 463 -22.84 -11.52 1.88
CA LEU A 463 -24.12 -10.93 2.23
C LEU A 463 -24.02 -10.23 3.59
N GLU A 464 -24.39 -8.96 3.64
CA GLU A 464 -24.58 -8.21 4.87
C GLU A 464 -26.07 -8.08 5.19
N LEU A 465 -26.44 -8.37 6.43
CA LEU A 465 -27.79 -8.20 6.97
C LEU A 465 -27.72 -7.15 8.07
N THR A 466 -28.39 -6.01 7.88
CA THR A 466 -28.36 -4.89 8.84
C THR A 466 -29.74 -4.59 9.40
N GLN A 467 -29.77 -3.90 10.55
CA GLN A 467 -30.99 -3.57 11.30
C GLN A 467 -31.73 -4.82 11.77
N LEU A 468 -30.98 -5.83 12.21
CA LEU A 468 -31.53 -7.11 12.65
C LEU A 468 -32.43 -7.00 13.89
N GLU A 469 -32.41 -5.87 14.62
CA GLU A 469 -33.39 -5.55 15.67
C GLU A 469 -34.84 -5.45 15.16
N ASN A 470 -35.05 -5.33 13.84
CA ASN A 470 -36.37 -5.30 13.22
C ASN A 470 -36.86 -6.70 12.77
N VAL A 471 -36.09 -7.76 13.00
CA VAL A 471 -36.34 -9.11 12.46
C VAL A 471 -36.86 -10.03 13.58
N THR A 472 -37.95 -10.74 13.33
CA THR A 472 -38.43 -11.78 14.27
C THR A 472 -37.73 -13.13 14.04
N GLU A 473 -37.83 -14.04 15.00
CA GLU A 473 -37.30 -15.40 14.86
C GLU A 473 -37.92 -16.14 13.66
N GLU A 474 -39.22 -15.94 13.41
CA GLU A 474 -39.94 -16.53 12.28
C GLU A 474 -39.43 -16.00 10.95
N ASP A 475 -39.18 -14.69 10.87
CA ASP A 475 -38.63 -14.05 9.68
C ASP A 475 -37.20 -14.54 9.38
N ALA A 476 -36.38 -14.67 10.42
CA ALA A 476 -35.01 -15.20 10.32
C ALA A 476 -35.00 -16.65 9.81
N LYS A 477 -35.90 -17.50 10.34
CA LYS A 477 -36.08 -18.89 9.84
C LYS A 477 -36.55 -18.89 8.40
N ALA A 478 -37.50 -18.03 8.05
CA ALA A 478 -38.02 -17.92 6.69
C ALA A 478 -36.92 -17.54 5.69
N ALA A 479 -35.97 -16.67 6.06
CA ALA A 479 -34.87 -16.26 5.18
C ALA A 479 -33.99 -17.42 4.69
N ASN A 480 -33.93 -18.52 5.46
CA ASN A 480 -33.29 -19.79 5.12
C ASN A 480 -31.85 -19.61 4.60
N ILE A 481 -31.03 -18.92 5.39
CA ILE A 481 -29.61 -18.65 5.06
C ILE A 481 -28.82 -19.97 4.90
N GLY A 482 -29.19 -21.02 5.64
CA GLY A 482 -28.57 -22.35 5.55
C GLY A 482 -28.65 -23.01 4.17
N ASN A 483 -29.63 -22.64 3.32
CA ASN A 483 -29.74 -23.18 1.96
C ASN A 483 -28.91 -22.41 0.91
N LYS A 484 -28.25 -21.31 1.30
CA LYS A 484 -27.45 -20.46 0.39
C LYS A 484 -26.04 -21.02 0.25
N LYS A 485 -25.90 -22.14 -0.47
CA LYS A 485 -24.67 -22.94 -0.57
C LYS A 485 -23.47 -22.20 -1.17
N GLU A 486 -23.72 -21.20 -2.01
CA GLU A 486 -22.67 -20.38 -2.64
C GLU A 486 -22.24 -19.18 -1.80
N LEU A 487 -22.83 -18.99 -0.62
CA LEU A 487 -22.42 -17.94 0.31
C LEU A 487 -21.06 -18.29 0.93
N ARG A 488 -20.15 -17.33 0.95
CA ARG A 488 -18.78 -17.45 1.46
C ARG A 488 -18.50 -16.50 2.62
N GLY A 489 -19.19 -15.36 2.70
CA GLY A 489 -19.09 -14.42 3.81
C GLY A 489 -20.46 -13.91 4.27
N LEU A 490 -20.63 -13.76 5.58
CA LEU A 490 -21.88 -13.27 6.18
C LEU A 490 -21.58 -12.19 7.22
N THR A 491 -22.16 -11.01 7.05
CA THR A 491 -22.12 -9.93 8.06
C THR A 491 -23.50 -9.77 8.68
N LEU A 492 -23.58 -9.76 10.00
CA LEU A 492 -24.81 -9.60 10.77
C LEU A 492 -24.67 -8.37 11.67
N LYS A 493 -25.52 -7.36 11.47
CA LYS A 493 -25.41 -6.05 12.11
C LYS A 493 -26.70 -5.61 12.76
N TRP A 494 -26.62 -5.26 14.04
CA TRP A 494 -27.68 -4.61 14.81
C TRP A 494 -27.37 -3.12 14.99
N SER A 495 -28.38 -2.35 15.39
CA SER A 495 -28.17 -1.00 15.92
C SER A 495 -27.65 -1.05 17.36
N VAL A 496 -26.72 -0.16 17.70
CA VAL A 496 -26.12 -0.05 19.04
C VAL A 496 -27.21 0.17 20.10
N GLY A 497 -27.19 -0.61 21.17
CA GLY A 497 -28.09 -0.47 22.32
C GLY A 497 -29.51 -1.05 22.13
N CYS A 498 -29.79 -1.73 21.02
CA CYS A 498 -31.05 -2.44 20.81
C CYS A 498 -31.17 -3.72 21.66
N ALA A 499 -32.41 -4.17 21.87
CA ALA A 499 -32.75 -5.30 22.75
C ALA A 499 -32.26 -6.67 22.22
N ASP A 500 -32.19 -7.63 23.14
CA ASP A 500 -31.53 -8.93 22.96
C ASP A 500 -32.28 -9.84 21.98
N ASP A 501 -31.59 -10.36 20.96
CA ASP A 501 -32.19 -11.24 19.95
C ASP A 501 -31.29 -12.45 19.59
N ALA A 502 -30.77 -13.17 20.60
CA ALA A 502 -30.07 -14.44 20.38
C ALA A 502 -30.87 -15.44 19.53
N ARG A 503 -32.20 -15.40 19.60
CA ARG A 503 -33.10 -16.25 18.80
C ARG A 503 -32.98 -15.99 17.30
N VAL A 504 -32.82 -14.72 16.90
CA VAL A 504 -32.60 -14.31 15.52
C VAL A 504 -31.25 -14.80 15.03
N LEU A 505 -30.18 -14.55 15.79
CA LEU A 505 -28.83 -14.99 15.44
C LEU A 505 -28.72 -16.53 15.34
N LYS A 506 -29.39 -17.27 16.23
CA LYS A 506 -29.47 -18.73 16.18
C LYS A 506 -30.22 -19.23 14.94
N SER A 507 -31.25 -18.51 14.50
CA SER A 507 -32.07 -18.85 13.33
C SER A 507 -31.40 -18.52 12.00
N LEU A 508 -30.40 -17.61 11.98
CA LEU A 508 -29.62 -17.23 10.81
C LEU A 508 -28.41 -18.15 10.54
N LYS A 509 -28.43 -19.40 11.04
CA LYS A 509 -27.34 -20.37 10.83
C LYS A 509 -27.06 -20.55 9.31
N PRO A 510 -25.83 -20.28 8.85
CA PRO A 510 -25.43 -20.44 7.45
C PRO A 510 -25.07 -21.88 7.10
N HIS A 511 -24.86 -22.13 5.81
CA HIS A 511 -24.33 -23.41 5.31
C HIS A 511 -22.87 -23.63 5.76
N ASP A 512 -22.44 -24.89 5.91
CA ASP A 512 -21.08 -25.26 6.36
C ASP A 512 -19.95 -24.81 5.40
N GLY A 513 -20.31 -24.34 4.21
CA GLY A 513 -19.38 -23.78 3.21
C GLY A 513 -18.99 -22.32 3.46
N LEU A 514 -19.49 -21.70 4.54
CA LEU A 514 -19.16 -20.32 4.91
C LEU A 514 -17.69 -20.23 5.36
N LEU A 515 -16.96 -19.26 4.81
CA LEU A 515 -15.54 -19.02 5.10
C LEU A 515 -15.30 -17.87 6.08
N GLY A 516 -16.20 -16.89 6.15
CA GLY A 516 -16.03 -15.73 7.03
C GLY A 516 -17.34 -15.25 7.64
N VAL A 517 -17.29 -14.83 8.91
CA VAL A 517 -18.42 -14.21 9.61
C VAL A 517 -17.98 -12.91 10.30
N ARG A 518 -18.80 -11.86 10.13
CA ARG A 518 -18.70 -10.62 10.88
C ARG A 518 -19.99 -10.40 11.67
N ILE A 519 -19.87 -10.12 12.96
CA ILE A 519 -21.02 -9.79 13.83
C ILE A 519 -20.77 -8.42 14.46
N GLU A 520 -21.72 -7.52 14.33
CA GLU A 520 -21.62 -6.13 14.81
C GLU A 520 -22.81 -5.76 15.71
N SER A 521 -22.52 -5.12 16.84
CA SER A 521 -23.51 -4.60 17.80
C SER A 521 -24.45 -5.67 18.38
N TYR A 522 -24.00 -6.92 18.47
CA TYR A 522 -24.80 -8.00 19.02
C TYR A 522 -25.01 -7.83 20.54
N GLY A 523 -26.27 -7.81 20.94
CA GLY A 523 -26.69 -7.44 22.30
C GLY A 523 -26.86 -8.60 23.29
N ASP A 524 -26.59 -9.85 22.94
CA ASP A 524 -26.70 -10.96 23.91
C ASP A 524 -25.37 -11.23 24.64
N THR A 525 -25.42 -11.98 25.74
CA THR A 525 -24.23 -12.44 26.47
C THR A 525 -23.63 -13.71 25.87
N THR A 526 -24.41 -14.44 25.06
CA THR A 526 -24.02 -15.76 24.53
C THR A 526 -23.52 -15.72 23.08
N PHE A 527 -22.32 -16.24 22.86
CA PHE A 527 -21.79 -16.41 21.50
C PHE A 527 -22.50 -17.55 20.75
N PRO A 528 -22.82 -17.41 19.46
CA PRO A 528 -23.53 -18.44 18.70
C PRO A 528 -22.72 -19.74 18.55
N THR A 529 -23.30 -20.85 19.02
CA THR A 529 -22.67 -22.19 18.97
C THR A 529 -22.34 -22.66 17.55
N TRP A 530 -23.13 -22.27 16.54
CA TRP A 530 -22.89 -22.67 15.16
C TRP A 530 -21.60 -22.07 14.56
N VAL A 531 -21.15 -20.90 15.04
CA VAL A 531 -19.87 -20.32 14.60
C VAL A 531 -18.73 -21.21 15.07
N ALA A 532 -18.80 -21.67 16.31
CA ALA A 532 -17.80 -22.53 16.92
C ALA A 532 -17.77 -23.96 16.34
N MET A 533 -18.88 -24.42 15.74
CA MET A 533 -18.96 -25.73 15.06
C MET A 533 -18.46 -25.70 13.59
N SER A 534 -18.16 -24.54 13.02
CA SER A 534 -17.78 -24.43 11.60
C SER A 534 -16.32 -24.79 11.35
N ARG A 535 -16.08 -25.89 10.61
CA ARG A 535 -14.74 -26.38 10.26
C ARG A 535 -14.07 -25.62 9.11
N ASN A 536 -14.84 -24.94 8.27
CA ASN A 536 -14.34 -24.21 7.10
C ASN A 536 -14.10 -22.73 7.39
N MET A 537 -14.38 -22.27 8.62
CA MET A 537 -14.19 -20.88 9.01
C MET A 537 -12.71 -20.47 8.88
N VAL A 538 -12.48 -19.43 8.10
CA VAL A 538 -11.17 -18.79 7.87
C VAL A 538 -11.07 -17.49 8.67
N GLU A 539 -12.19 -16.75 8.81
CA GLU A 539 -12.20 -15.40 9.38
C GLU A 539 -13.40 -15.17 10.30
N ILE A 540 -13.14 -14.69 11.51
CA ILE A 540 -14.17 -14.27 12.47
C ILE A 540 -13.88 -12.83 12.91
N GLN A 541 -14.89 -11.97 12.84
CA GLN A 541 -14.77 -10.59 13.27
C GLN A 541 -15.96 -10.17 14.13
N LEU A 542 -15.70 -9.66 15.33
CA LEU A 542 -16.70 -9.20 16.28
C LEU A 542 -16.46 -7.73 16.60
N PHE A 543 -17.49 -6.90 16.44
CA PHE A 543 -17.42 -5.45 16.64
C PHE A 543 -18.56 -4.98 17.54
N GLN A 544 -18.27 -4.18 18.56
CA GLN A 544 -19.29 -3.53 19.40
C GLN A 544 -20.30 -4.49 20.06
N CYS A 545 -19.95 -5.77 20.29
CA CYS A 545 -20.80 -6.70 21.04
C CYS A 545 -20.61 -6.49 22.55
N GLU A 546 -21.09 -5.35 23.06
CA GLU A 546 -20.71 -4.81 24.37
C GLU A 546 -21.10 -5.69 25.56
N LYS A 547 -22.15 -6.52 25.43
CA LYS A 547 -22.66 -7.41 26.48
C LYS A 547 -22.03 -8.80 26.47
N LEU A 548 -21.25 -9.14 25.44
CA LEU A 548 -20.62 -10.45 25.30
C LEU A 548 -19.56 -10.64 26.38
N GLN A 549 -19.73 -11.65 27.24
CA GLN A 549 -18.82 -11.92 28.37
C GLN A 549 -17.77 -12.98 28.02
N TRP A 550 -18.15 -13.97 27.21
CA TRP A 550 -17.26 -15.04 26.74
C TRP A 550 -17.53 -15.39 25.27
N LEU A 551 -16.54 -15.99 24.59
CA LEU A 551 -16.64 -16.39 23.19
C LEU A 551 -17.09 -17.85 23.01
N PHE A 552 -16.78 -18.76 23.93
CA PHE A 552 -17.01 -20.20 23.73
C PHE A 552 -17.72 -20.84 24.94
N GLY A 553 -18.77 -21.62 24.68
CA GLY A 553 -19.56 -22.33 25.71
C GLY A 553 -18.97 -23.68 26.14
N CYS A 554 -19.58 -24.33 27.13
CA CYS A 554 -19.03 -25.53 27.80
C CYS A 554 -19.05 -26.86 26.98
N ASP A 555 -19.86 -26.98 25.93
CA ASP A 555 -20.37 -28.31 25.53
C ASP A 555 -19.58 -29.06 24.43
N THR A 556 -18.48 -28.53 23.87
CA THR A 556 -17.70 -29.26 22.85
C THR A 556 -16.24 -28.83 22.80
N THR A 557 -15.32 -29.76 22.51
CA THR A 557 -13.95 -29.43 22.09
C THR A 557 -14.00 -28.70 20.75
N PHE A 558 -13.84 -27.38 20.79
CA PHE A 558 -13.79 -26.59 19.57
C PHE A 558 -12.37 -26.66 19.00
N THR A 559 -12.26 -26.84 17.69
CA THR A 559 -11.03 -26.62 16.94
C THR A 559 -11.38 -25.86 15.66
N PHE A 560 -10.60 -24.83 15.37
CA PHE A 560 -10.74 -24.02 14.16
C PHE A 560 -9.58 -24.33 13.18
N PRO A 561 -9.64 -25.45 12.45
CA PRO A 561 -8.49 -25.98 11.72
C PRO A 561 -8.01 -25.10 10.57
N ASN A 562 -8.89 -24.24 10.03
CA ASN A 562 -8.63 -23.39 8.87
C ASN A 562 -8.64 -21.89 9.17
N MET A 563 -8.86 -21.50 10.44
CA MET A 563 -8.99 -20.09 10.80
C MET A 563 -7.64 -19.40 10.73
N LYS A 564 -7.60 -18.30 9.99
CA LYS A 564 -6.41 -17.48 9.72
C LYS A 564 -6.47 -16.11 10.35
N GLU A 565 -7.67 -15.55 10.55
CA GLU A 565 -7.86 -14.20 11.06
C GLU A 565 -8.96 -14.15 12.12
N LEU A 566 -8.64 -13.55 13.28
CA LEU A 566 -9.59 -13.26 14.36
C LEU A 566 -9.49 -11.79 14.75
N THR A 567 -10.61 -11.07 14.70
CA THR A 567 -10.70 -9.67 15.12
C THR A 567 -11.77 -9.51 16.20
N LEU A 568 -11.38 -8.93 17.33
CA LEU A 568 -12.24 -8.59 18.46
C LEU A 568 -12.11 -7.09 18.70
N GLN A 569 -13.20 -6.34 18.55
CA GLN A 569 -13.17 -4.89 18.71
C GLN A 569 -14.39 -4.38 19.51
N ASP A 570 -14.15 -3.48 20.45
CA ASP A 570 -15.19 -2.82 21.26
C ASP A 570 -16.07 -3.84 22.03
N LEU A 571 -15.44 -4.91 22.57
CA LEU A 571 -16.09 -5.94 23.38
C LEU A 571 -15.89 -5.65 24.88
N HIS A 572 -16.57 -4.62 25.39
CA HIS A 572 -16.28 -4.07 26.73
C HIS A 572 -16.55 -5.04 27.91
N CYS A 573 -17.52 -5.96 27.80
CA CYS A 573 -17.77 -6.95 28.84
C CYS A 573 -16.96 -8.25 28.70
N LEU A 574 -16.18 -8.42 27.63
CA LEU A 574 -15.43 -9.65 27.38
C LEU A 574 -14.31 -9.77 28.43
N ASP A 575 -14.45 -10.72 29.35
CA ASP A 575 -13.47 -10.96 30.42
C ASP A 575 -12.74 -12.30 30.26
N ARG A 576 -13.36 -13.26 29.57
CA ARG A 576 -12.85 -14.62 29.37
C ARG A 576 -13.09 -15.09 27.94
N TRP A 577 -12.30 -16.08 27.52
CA TRP A 577 -12.50 -16.75 26.24
C TRP A 577 -13.59 -17.82 26.33
N TRP A 578 -13.82 -18.39 27.52
CA TRP A 578 -14.72 -19.52 27.79
C TRP A 578 -15.67 -19.26 28.96
N GLU A 579 -16.80 -19.98 28.97
CA GLU A 579 -17.88 -19.86 29.96
C GLU A 579 -17.49 -20.26 31.40
N THR A 580 -16.74 -21.36 31.61
CA THR A 580 -16.39 -21.87 32.95
C THR A 580 -14.88 -21.86 33.20
N SER A 581 -14.44 -21.36 34.35
CA SER A 581 -13.01 -21.20 34.69
C SER A 581 -12.27 -22.50 35.04
N ASN A 582 -12.94 -23.65 35.05
CA ASN A 582 -12.40 -24.87 35.65
C ASN A 582 -12.42 -26.07 34.69
N GLU A 583 -11.24 -26.70 34.60
CA GLU A 583 -10.97 -28.10 34.25
C GLU A 583 -10.95 -28.51 32.76
N VAL A 584 -9.71 -28.54 32.24
CA VAL A 584 -9.16 -29.47 31.24
C VAL A 584 -10.00 -29.67 29.97
N GLN A 585 -10.00 -28.68 29.08
CA GLN A 585 -10.37 -28.91 27.68
C GLN A 585 -9.12 -29.17 26.82
N GLY A 586 -8.88 -30.45 26.54
CA GLY A 586 -8.17 -30.96 25.35
C GLY A 586 -6.67 -30.63 25.23
N GLN A 587 -5.87 -31.65 24.91
CA GLN A 587 -4.48 -31.45 24.44
C GLN A 587 -4.40 -30.74 23.07
N GLU A 588 -5.52 -30.38 22.43
CA GLU A 588 -5.57 -29.87 21.06
C GLU A 588 -5.50 -28.34 20.99
N ILE A 589 -4.65 -27.84 20.08
CA ILE A 589 -4.54 -26.41 19.78
C ILE A 589 -5.82 -25.95 19.06
N MET A 590 -6.56 -25.04 19.69
CA MET A 590 -7.82 -24.47 19.17
C MET A 590 -7.62 -23.68 17.86
N PHE A 591 -6.51 -22.94 17.76
CA PHE A 591 -6.20 -22.05 16.64
C PHE A 591 -4.89 -22.43 15.93
N PRO A 592 -4.80 -23.63 15.32
CA PRO A 592 -3.54 -24.16 14.82
C PRO A 592 -2.99 -23.38 13.61
N ARG A 593 -3.84 -22.65 12.89
CA ARG A 593 -3.50 -21.91 11.65
C ARG A 593 -3.73 -20.40 11.73
N LEU A 594 -4.02 -19.86 12.92
CA LEU A 594 -4.29 -18.43 13.07
C LEU A 594 -3.02 -17.63 12.73
N GLU A 595 -3.09 -16.82 11.68
CA GLU A 595 -1.99 -16.00 11.18
C GLU A 595 -2.06 -14.57 11.73
N LYS A 596 -3.27 -14.04 11.97
CA LYS A 596 -3.51 -12.67 12.46
C LYS A 596 -4.53 -12.63 13.59
N LEU A 597 -4.16 -11.97 14.70
CA LEU A 597 -5.03 -11.70 15.84
C LEU A 597 -5.03 -10.20 16.15
N SER A 598 -6.24 -9.61 16.20
CA SER A 598 -6.45 -8.20 16.54
C SER A 598 -7.46 -8.07 17.67
N ILE A 599 -7.08 -7.45 18.78
CA ILE A 599 -7.93 -7.20 19.95
C ILE A 599 -7.89 -5.71 20.29
N VAL A 600 -9.04 -5.04 20.22
CA VAL A 600 -9.17 -3.58 20.36
C VAL A 600 -10.30 -3.24 21.33
N SER A 601 -10.07 -2.34 22.29
CA SER A 601 -11.09 -1.83 23.22
C SER A 601 -11.82 -2.92 24.04
N CYS A 602 -11.14 -4.03 24.37
CA CYS A 602 -11.71 -5.11 25.19
C CYS A 602 -11.32 -4.94 26.66
N ALA A 603 -11.93 -3.96 27.33
CA ALA A 603 -11.46 -3.41 28.61
C ALA A 603 -11.37 -4.44 29.76
N LYS A 604 -12.27 -5.44 29.84
CA LYS A 604 -12.24 -6.46 30.90
C LYS A 604 -11.32 -7.65 30.62
N LEU A 605 -10.78 -7.76 29.41
CA LEU A 605 -9.95 -8.90 29.04
C LEU A 605 -8.61 -8.83 29.77
N THR A 606 -8.33 -9.84 30.60
CA THR A 606 -7.13 -9.83 31.46
C THR A 606 -5.93 -10.57 30.85
N ALA A 607 -6.20 -11.54 29.97
CA ALA A 607 -5.19 -12.46 29.44
C ALA A 607 -5.56 -13.05 28.06
N LEU A 608 -4.55 -13.60 27.38
CA LEU A 608 -4.72 -14.47 26.21
C LEU A 608 -5.12 -15.90 26.64
N PRO A 609 -5.70 -16.71 25.73
CA PRO A 609 -6.18 -18.06 26.08
C PRO A 609 -5.02 -19.01 26.42
N ASP A 610 -5.32 -20.01 27.25
CA ASP A 610 -4.32 -20.94 27.78
C ASP A 610 -3.66 -21.80 26.69
N THR A 611 -2.38 -22.10 26.90
CA THR A 611 -1.54 -22.79 25.93
C THR A 611 -1.69 -24.32 26.05
N THR A 612 -1.91 -25.03 24.94
CA THR A 612 -1.87 -26.50 24.91
C THR A 612 -0.46 -27.04 24.59
N LEU A 613 -0.17 -28.28 25.00
CA LEU A 613 1.15 -28.91 24.90
C LEU A 613 1.53 -29.18 23.43
N LEU A 614 2.66 -28.64 22.96
CA LEU A 614 3.33 -29.10 21.75
C LEU A 614 4.24 -30.28 22.11
N GLY A 615 3.90 -31.50 21.69
CA GLY A 615 4.70 -32.70 21.97
C GLY A 615 5.55 -33.16 20.78
N GLU A 616 6.87 -33.29 20.99
CA GLU A 616 7.69 -34.37 20.40
C GLU A 616 8.32 -35.20 21.55
N PRO A 617 8.66 -36.49 21.34
CA PRO A 617 8.95 -37.44 22.42
C PRO A 617 10.27 -37.21 23.16
N HIS A 618 11.15 -36.33 22.68
CA HIS A 618 12.50 -36.15 23.23
C HIS A 618 12.87 -34.67 23.37
N GLY A 619 12.35 -34.03 24.42
CA GLY A 619 13.03 -32.95 25.15
C GLY A 619 12.97 -31.53 24.58
N THR A 620 11.82 -30.85 24.66
CA THR A 620 11.66 -29.47 25.20
C THR A 620 10.16 -29.12 25.28
N MET A 621 9.64 -28.67 26.44
CA MET A 621 8.23 -28.22 26.57
C MET A 621 8.11 -26.73 26.21
N ALA A 622 7.68 -26.41 24.99
CA ALA A 622 7.23 -25.06 24.62
C ALA A 622 5.71 -25.07 24.45
N ARG A 623 5.00 -24.09 25.04
CA ARG A 623 3.54 -23.99 24.92
C ARG A 623 3.16 -22.75 24.12
N SER A 624 2.19 -22.89 23.21
CA SER A 624 1.67 -21.77 22.43
C SER A 624 0.21 -21.99 22.08
N ALA A 625 -0.65 -21.05 22.45
CA ALA A 625 -2.04 -21.04 22.00
C ALA A 625 -2.16 -20.70 20.49
N PHE A 626 -1.10 -20.12 19.90
CA PHE A 626 -1.10 -19.59 18.54
C PHE A 626 0.20 -19.94 17.79
N PRO A 627 0.40 -21.21 17.39
CA PRO A 627 1.67 -21.67 16.79
C PRO A 627 1.95 -21.10 15.39
N ALA A 628 0.92 -20.61 14.69
CA ALA A 628 1.04 -20.06 13.33
C ALA A 628 0.97 -18.53 13.27
N LEU A 629 0.87 -17.84 14.41
CA LEU A 629 0.61 -16.40 14.47
C LEU A 629 1.78 -15.61 13.88
N LYS A 630 1.49 -14.73 12.94
CA LYS A 630 2.43 -13.81 12.28
C LYS A 630 2.23 -12.36 12.70
N GLU A 631 0.98 -11.97 12.94
CA GLU A 631 0.62 -10.60 13.35
C GLU A 631 -0.24 -10.61 14.61
N LEU A 632 0.19 -9.84 15.62
CA LEU A 632 -0.56 -9.60 16.86
C LEU A 632 -0.74 -8.10 17.08
N TYR A 633 -1.99 -7.65 17.17
CA TYR A 633 -2.36 -6.27 17.44
C TYR A 633 -3.24 -6.19 18.69
N LEU A 634 -2.78 -5.43 19.68
CA LEU A 634 -3.46 -5.20 20.96
C LEU A 634 -3.61 -3.68 21.16
N ASP A 635 -4.83 -3.19 21.38
CA ASP A 635 -5.09 -1.75 21.55
C ASP A 635 -6.22 -1.51 22.57
N PHE A 636 -6.07 -0.49 23.44
CA PHE A 636 -7.06 -0.13 24.46
C PHE A 636 -7.52 -1.31 25.35
N LEU A 637 -6.57 -2.05 25.94
CA LEU A 637 -6.86 -3.17 26.84
C LEU A 637 -6.52 -2.78 28.29
N ASP A 638 -7.47 -2.12 28.96
CA ASP A 638 -7.26 -1.49 30.28
C ASP A 638 -6.91 -2.48 31.40
N ASN A 639 -7.45 -3.71 31.36
CA ASN A 639 -7.18 -4.75 32.36
C ASN A 639 -6.20 -5.84 31.88
N PHE A 640 -5.56 -5.66 30.72
CA PHE A 640 -4.60 -6.63 30.21
C PHE A 640 -3.24 -6.46 30.88
N TRP A 641 -2.90 -7.36 31.80
CA TRP A 641 -1.63 -7.32 32.55
C TRP A 641 -0.80 -8.61 32.42
N LYS A 642 -1.42 -9.73 32.02
CA LYS A 642 -0.77 -11.05 31.93
C LYS A 642 -0.97 -11.68 30.56
N TRP A 643 0.00 -12.47 30.15
CA TRP A 643 0.01 -13.15 28.85
C TRP A 643 -0.60 -14.57 28.89
N GLU A 644 -0.86 -15.14 30.07
CA GLU A 644 -1.49 -16.46 30.28
C GLU A 644 -2.65 -16.38 31.29
N ALA A 645 -3.70 -17.22 31.14
CA ALA A 645 -4.86 -17.18 32.02
C ALA A 645 -4.70 -18.05 33.29
N THR A 646 -3.92 -19.14 33.26
CA THR A 646 -3.74 -20.06 34.41
C THR A 646 -3.15 -19.41 35.68
N GLU A 647 -3.79 -19.67 36.82
CA GLU A 647 -3.27 -19.41 38.17
C GLU A 647 -2.53 -20.66 38.68
N GLY A 648 -1.22 -20.76 38.42
CA GLY A 648 -0.40 -21.89 38.89
C GLY A 648 1.07 -21.52 39.03
N THR A 649 1.70 -22.00 40.09
CA THR A 649 3.08 -21.71 40.59
C THR A 649 4.23 -22.08 39.65
N GLN A 650 3.97 -22.42 38.40
CA GLN A 650 4.99 -22.55 37.36
C GLN A 650 4.72 -21.47 36.32
N ARG A 651 5.56 -20.42 36.27
CA ARG A 651 5.53 -19.42 35.20
C ARG A 651 5.59 -20.16 33.87
N GLY A 652 4.46 -20.25 33.16
CA GLY A 652 4.39 -20.87 31.85
C GLY A 652 5.18 -20.04 30.86
N HIS A 653 6.03 -20.70 30.09
CA HIS A 653 6.87 -20.06 29.09
C HIS A 653 6.14 -20.04 27.75
N MET A 654 5.30 -19.02 27.53
CA MET A 654 4.61 -18.84 26.25
C MET A 654 5.57 -18.40 25.14
N VAL A 655 5.50 -19.07 23.99
CA VAL A 655 6.31 -18.75 22.82
C VAL A 655 5.41 -18.43 21.62
N PHE A 656 5.80 -17.41 20.85
CA PHE A 656 5.20 -17.06 19.57
C PHE A 656 6.18 -17.35 18.43
N PRO A 657 6.27 -18.60 17.94
CA PRO A 657 7.38 -19.05 17.12
C PRO A 657 7.45 -18.41 15.73
N LYS A 658 6.32 -17.96 15.19
CA LYS A 658 6.21 -17.37 13.84
C LYS A 658 5.82 -15.89 13.84
N LEU A 659 5.76 -15.24 15.01
CA LEU A 659 5.27 -13.86 15.11
C LEU A 659 6.29 -12.91 14.50
N GLU A 660 5.92 -12.27 13.40
CA GLU A 660 6.76 -11.32 12.66
C GLU A 660 6.48 -9.87 13.09
N LYS A 661 5.25 -9.56 13.50
CA LYS A 661 4.82 -8.21 13.87
C LYS A 661 3.98 -8.20 15.15
N LEU A 662 4.44 -7.43 16.13
CA LEU A 662 3.75 -7.18 17.39
C LEU A 662 3.48 -5.68 17.53
N THR A 663 2.22 -5.31 17.76
CA THR A 663 1.81 -3.93 18.05
C THR A 663 0.95 -3.90 19.30
N ILE A 664 1.37 -3.14 20.31
CA ILE A 664 0.65 -2.94 21.57
C ILE A 664 0.48 -1.45 21.78
N MET A 665 -0.76 -0.99 21.94
CA MET A 665 -1.10 0.42 22.13
C MET A 665 -2.10 0.58 23.27
N ASN A 666 -1.98 1.66 24.05
CA ASN A 666 -2.97 2.03 25.09
C ASN A 666 -3.32 0.90 26.08
N CYS A 667 -2.35 0.05 26.44
CA CYS A 667 -2.51 -1.01 27.43
C CYS A 667 -1.83 -0.55 28.74
N SER A 668 -2.58 0.16 29.57
CA SER A 668 -2.01 0.99 30.65
C SER A 668 -1.40 0.19 31.80
N ILE A 669 -1.90 -1.02 32.09
CA ILE A 669 -1.43 -1.83 33.23
C ILE A 669 -0.40 -2.90 32.86
N LEU A 670 -0.09 -3.08 31.57
CA LEU A 670 0.90 -4.04 31.12
C LEU A 670 2.30 -3.60 31.58
N THR A 671 2.96 -4.44 32.38
CA THR A 671 4.28 -4.11 32.96
C THR A 671 5.45 -4.67 32.15
N ALA A 672 5.27 -5.83 31.49
CA ALA A 672 6.34 -6.55 30.79
C ALA A 672 5.87 -7.46 29.63
N LEU A 673 6.83 -7.88 28.81
CA LEU A 673 6.69 -8.89 27.75
C LEU A 673 6.93 -10.33 28.31
N PRO A 674 6.45 -11.40 27.65
CA PRO A 674 6.58 -12.78 28.13
C PRO A 674 8.04 -13.24 28.20
N GLU A 675 8.34 -14.09 29.19
CA GLU A 675 9.67 -14.65 29.47
C GLU A 675 9.97 -15.87 28.58
N ALA A 676 11.22 -15.96 28.11
CA ALA A 676 11.77 -17.11 27.41
C ALA A 676 11.74 -18.41 28.26
N PRO A 677 11.52 -19.60 27.67
CA PRO A 677 11.77 -20.88 28.35
C PRO A 677 13.22 -20.99 28.82
N VAL A 678 13.42 -21.26 30.11
CA VAL A 678 14.74 -21.53 30.67
C VAL A 678 15.00 -23.03 30.57
N ASP A 679 15.98 -23.43 29.77
CA ASP A 679 16.39 -24.83 29.67
C ASP A 679 17.24 -25.22 30.88
N GLY A 680 16.90 -26.36 31.48
CA GLY A 680 17.71 -26.96 32.54
C GLY A 680 18.96 -27.58 31.91
N ASP A 681 20.12 -27.14 32.37
CA ASP A 681 21.46 -27.71 32.17
C ASP A 681 22.32 -27.29 30.94
N TYR A 682 21.81 -26.65 29.87
CA TYR A 682 22.68 -26.16 28.78
C TYR A 682 22.24 -24.82 28.14
N SER A 683 23.00 -23.76 28.44
CA SER A 683 23.28 -22.47 27.78
C SER A 683 22.54 -21.95 26.52
N MET A 684 21.25 -22.16 26.30
CA MET A 684 20.53 -21.50 25.19
C MET A 684 19.13 -21.03 25.60
N ALA A 685 19.00 -19.78 26.07
CA ALA A 685 17.69 -19.17 26.25
C ALA A 685 17.01 -19.01 24.87
N ARG A 686 15.83 -19.62 24.70
CA ARG A 686 15.02 -19.47 23.47
C ARG A 686 14.15 -18.22 23.60
N SER A 687 14.32 -17.23 22.74
CA SER A 687 13.44 -16.05 22.71
C SER A 687 11.95 -16.46 22.66
N ALA A 688 11.09 -15.73 23.39
CA ALA A 688 9.63 -15.85 23.26
C ALA A 688 9.13 -15.37 21.87
N PHE A 689 9.95 -14.62 21.14
CA PHE A 689 9.66 -13.99 19.86
C PHE A 689 10.80 -14.20 18.83
N PRO A 690 11.11 -15.46 18.44
CA PRO A 690 12.29 -15.76 17.64
C PRO A 690 12.24 -15.23 16.20
N ALA A 691 11.05 -15.01 15.64
CA ALA A 691 10.82 -14.54 14.27
C ALA A 691 10.42 -13.05 14.18
N LEU A 692 10.45 -12.30 15.29
CA LEU A 692 9.90 -10.94 15.35
C LEU A 692 10.79 -9.95 14.61
N LYS A 693 10.20 -9.29 13.60
CA LYS A 693 10.83 -8.27 12.77
C LYS A 693 10.37 -6.86 13.13
N VAL A 694 9.11 -6.70 13.56
CA VAL A 694 8.51 -5.39 13.86
C VAL A 694 7.90 -5.40 15.25
N LEU A 695 8.40 -4.52 16.13
CA LEU A 695 7.85 -4.30 17.46
C LEU A 695 7.39 -2.85 17.62
N LYS A 696 6.11 -2.63 17.93
CA LYS A 696 5.53 -1.31 18.19
C LYS A 696 4.86 -1.28 19.56
N LEU A 697 5.35 -0.42 20.45
CA LEU A 697 4.82 -0.18 21.79
C LEU A 697 4.41 1.29 21.88
N LYS A 698 3.14 1.58 22.19
CA LYS A 698 2.67 2.96 22.31
C LYS A 698 1.77 3.18 23.52
N CYS A 699 1.92 4.31 24.20
CA CYS A 699 1.06 4.73 25.30
C CYS A 699 0.95 3.66 26.40
N LEU A 700 2.08 3.09 26.83
CA LEU A 700 2.14 2.06 27.88
C LEU A 700 2.68 2.67 29.18
N SER A 701 1.78 3.18 30.03
CA SER A 701 2.15 4.01 31.19
C SER A 701 2.86 3.25 32.31
N ARG A 702 2.49 1.98 32.59
CA ARG A 702 3.14 1.15 33.65
C ARG A 702 4.20 0.20 33.12
N PHE A 703 4.56 0.30 31.85
CA PHE A 703 5.50 -0.60 31.23
C PHE A 703 6.93 -0.23 31.63
N GLU A 704 7.60 -1.11 32.39
CA GLU A 704 8.87 -0.81 33.05
C GLU A 704 10.07 -1.44 32.34
N SER A 705 9.99 -2.72 31.96
CA SER A 705 11.13 -3.44 31.40
C SER A 705 10.76 -4.65 30.54
N TRP A 706 11.71 -5.07 29.71
CA TRP A 706 11.65 -6.27 28.88
C TRP A 706 12.40 -7.34 29.67
N HIS A 707 11.74 -8.07 30.57
CA HIS A 707 12.46 -8.90 31.55
C HIS A 707 13.47 -9.87 30.87
N ALA A 708 14.74 -9.69 31.23
CA ALA A 708 15.77 -10.73 31.23
C ALA A 708 16.37 -10.71 32.64
N VAL A 709 16.23 -11.80 33.38
CA VAL A 709 16.67 -11.91 34.77
C VAL A 709 18.15 -11.53 34.89
N GLU A 710 18.46 -10.54 35.74
CA GLU A 710 19.83 -10.25 36.16
C GLU A 710 20.42 -11.49 36.84
N GLY A 711 21.45 -12.10 36.24
CA GLY A 711 22.18 -13.20 36.88
C GLY A 711 22.81 -14.22 35.93
N TYR A 712 22.36 -14.33 34.68
CA TYR A 712 22.91 -15.32 33.74
C TYR A 712 24.02 -14.73 32.86
N LYS A 713 25.20 -15.36 32.88
CA LYS A 713 26.42 -14.97 32.13
C LYS A 713 26.38 -15.30 30.62
N GLY A 714 25.20 -15.58 30.06
CA GLY A 714 25.02 -15.90 28.63
C GLY A 714 24.51 -14.72 27.81
N GLU A 715 24.98 -14.57 26.57
CA GLU A 715 24.49 -13.59 25.60
C GLU A 715 23.07 -13.96 25.13
N ASN A 716 22.05 -13.63 25.93
CA ASN A 716 20.66 -13.95 25.58
C ASN A 716 20.14 -13.00 24.48
N LEU A 717 19.79 -13.57 23.33
CA LEU A 717 19.19 -12.86 22.20
C LEU A 717 17.65 -12.89 22.26
N MET A 718 17.02 -11.93 22.93
CA MET A 718 15.55 -11.79 23.01
C MET A 718 14.92 -11.41 21.66
N PHE A 719 15.61 -10.63 20.83
CA PHE A 719 15.07 -10.15 19.55
C PHE A 719 16.09 -10.33 18.40
N PRO A 720 16.34 -11.56 17.93
CA PRO A 720 17.41 -11.83 16.97
C PRO A 720 17.13 -11.30 15.56
N GLN A 721 15.86 -11.20 15.16
CA GLN A 721 15.44 -10.80 13.81
C GLN A 721 14.78 -9.41 13.76
N LEU A 722 14.82 -8.64 14.85
CA LEU A 722 14.11 -7.36 14.92
C LEU A 722 14.75 -6.34 13.98
N GLU A 723 13.97 -5.84 13.03
CA GLU A 723 14.34 -4.89 11.99
C GLU A 723 13.81 -3.48 12.30
N GLN A 724 12.60 -3.37 12.85
CA GLN A 724 11.95 -2.10 13.20
C GLN A 724 11.46 -2.11 14.65
N LEU A 725 11.84 -1.07 15.40
CA LEU A 725 11.38 -0.84 16.77
C LEU A 725 10.74 0.55 16.91
N VAL A 726 9.49 0.61 17.38
CA VAL A 726 8.77 1.86 17.63
C VAL A 726 8.29 1.89 19.07
N VAL A 727 8.69 2.91 19.83
CA VAL A 727 8.30 3.15 21.22
C VAL A 727 7.80 4.59 21.34
N ILE A 728 6.55 4.81 21.74
CA ILE A 728 5.95 6.16 21.79
C ILE A 728 5.16 6.30 23.11
N HIS A 729 5.36 7.37 23.88
CA HIS A 729 4.63 7.61 25.15
C HIS A 729 4.72 6.44 26.15
N CYS A 730 5.91 5.91 26.39
CA CYS A 730 6.19 4.88 27.40
C CYS A 730 7.03 5.47 28.56
N GLU A 731 6.38 6.24 29.44
CA GLU A 731 7.06 7.12 30.40
C GLU A 731 7.86 6.42 31.50
N ASN A 732 7.44 5.22 31.92
CA ASN A 732 8.11 4.45 32.97
C ASN A 732 9.15 3.47 32.45
N MET A 733 9.34 3.41 31.13
CA MET A 733 10.31 2.53 30.52
C MET A 733 11.72 3.04 30.76
N THR A 734 12.56 2.23 31.42
CA THR A 734 13.92 2.65 31.80
C THR A 734 14.99 2.15 30.84
N THR A 735 14.83 0.96 30.27
CA THR A 735 15.82 0.33 29.37
C THR A 735 15.18 -0.49 28.25
N LEU A 736 15.85 -0.58 27.10
CA LEU A 736 15.45 -1.37 25.93
C LEU A 736 15.79 -2.88 26.04
N CYS A 737 15.84 -3.45 27.27
CA CYS A 737 16.34 -4.80 27.62
C CYS A 737 17.84 -4.88 27.97
N GLY A 738 18.20 -5.82 28.85
CA GLY A 738 19.59 -6.11 29.27
C GLY A 738 20.48 -6.78 28.21
N GLN A 739 20.09 -6.73 26.94
CA GLN A 739 20.88 -7.27 25.84
C GLN A 739 22.07 -6.36 25.50
N ARG A 740 23.18 -6.95 25.04
CA ARG A 740 24.34 -6.18 24.54
C ARG A 740 24.18 -5.67 23.10
N THR A 741 23.37 -6.34 22.28
CA THR A 741 23.30 -6.06 20.82
C THR A 741 21.94 -6.39 20.20
N PHE A 742 21.45 -5.53 19.31
CA PHE A 742 20.37 -5.79 18.34
C PHE A 742 20.98 -6.03 16.93
N PRO A 743 21.20 -7.28 16.49
CA PRO A 743 22.02 -7.58 15.31
C PRO A 743 21.37 -7.20 13.97
N SER A 744 20.03 -7.12 13.92
CA SER A 744 19.26 -6.93 12.69
C SER A 744 18.52 -5.58 12.61
N LEU A 745 18.59 -4.75 13.66
CA LEU A 745 17.80 -3.53 13.78
C LEU A 745 18.25 -2.47 12.77
N GLN A 746 17.33 -2.02 11.93
CA GLN A 746 17.53 -1.05 10.85
C GLN A 746 16.86 0.28 11.12
N GLU A 747 15.69 0.27 11.76
CA GLU A 747 14.90 1.45 12.07
C GLU A 747 14.51 1.47 13.55
N ILE A 748 14.73 2.61 14.21
CA ILE A 748 14.20 2.87 15.54
C ILE A 748 13.48 4.22 15.62
N ARG A 749 12.32 4.23 16.26
CA ARG A 749 11.54 5.43 16.57
C ARG A 749 11.19 5.47 18.05
N ILE A 750 11.68 6.46 18.77
CA ILE A 750 11.42 6.70 20.20
C ILE A 750 10.81 8.09 20.37
N GLU A 751 9.62 8.20 20.93
CA GLU A 751 8.99 9.50 21.19
C GLU A 751 8.41 9.55 22.60
N PHE A 752 8.61 10.67 23.32
CA PHE A 752 8.05 10.88 24.66
C PHE A 752 8.35 9.74 25.66
N CYS A 753 9.61 9.29 25.72
CA CYS A 753 10.09 8.25 26.64
C CYS A 753 11.24 8.79 27.53
N PRO A 754 10.95 9.67 28.50
CA PRO A 754 11.97 10.48 29.19
C PRO A 754 12.93 9.68 30.08
N LYS A 755 12.54 8.51 30.59
CA LYS A 755 13.38 7.67 31.46
C LYS A 755 14.23 6.66 30.70
N LEU A 756 14.08 6.60 29.37
CA LEU A 756 14.70 5.55 28.56
C LEU A 756 16.19 5.82 28.39
N THR A 757 17.01 4.96 28.98
CA THR A 757 18.46 4.93 28.78
C THR A 757 18.84 3.58 28.16
N THR A 758 19.80 3.57 27.24
CA THR A 758 20.24 2.30 26.64
C THR A 758 21.74 2.28 26.41
N LYS A 759 22.32 1.08 26.40
CA LYS A 759 23.72 0.81 26.02
C LYS A 759 23.82 -0.25 24.91
N ALA A 760 22.69 -0.64 24.31
CA ALA A 760 22.65 -1.67 23.29
C ALA A 760 23.34 -1.20 22.00
N LYS A 761 24.11 -2.09 21.37
CA LYS A 761 24.70 -1.84 20.04
C LYS A 761 23.74 -2.29 18.94
N SER A 762 23.52 -1.48 17.92
CA SER A 762 22.73 -1.84 16.74
C SER A 762 23.51 -1.58 15.44
N PRO A 763 24.35 -2.53 14.99
CA PRO A 763 25.32 -2.30 13.92
C PRO A 763 24.70 -2.03 12.54
N LYS A 764 23.42 -2.37 12.32
CA LYS A 764 22.72 -2.15 11.05
C LYS A 764 21.77 -0.95 11.07
N LEU A 765 21.80 -0.13 12.12
CA LEU A 765 20.84 0.96 12.30
C LEU A 765 21.06 2.06 11.25
N SER A 766 20.08 2.27 10.39
CA SER A 766 20.13 3.25 9.29
C SER A 766 19.18 4.44 9.51
N VAL A 767 18.05 4.21 10.19
CA VAL A 767 17.01 5.22 10.42
C VAL A 767 16.81 5.40 11.93
N LEU A 768 17.01 6.63 12.40
CA LEU A 768 16.84 7.01 13.80
C LEU A 768 15.85 8.18 13.91
N HIS A 769 14.76 7.97 14.63
CA HIS A 769 13.83 9.01 15.01
C HIS A 769 13.73 9.07 16.54
N MET A 770 14.11 10.19 17.14
CA MET A 770 14.03 10.36 18.59
C MET A 770 13.39 11.70 18.97
N GLU A 771 12.54 11.67 20.00
CA GLU A 771 12.04 12.84 20.71
C GLU A 771 12.28 12.70 22.22
N GLY A 772 13.06 13.62 22.81
CA GLY A 772 13.51 13.52 24.20
C GLY A 772 14.60 14.54 24.55
N ASN A 773 15.40 14.22 25.58
CA ASN A 773 16.52 15.05 26.05
C ASN A 773 17.70 15.03 25.06
N GLU A 774 18.33 16.18 24.82
CA GLU A 774 19.53 16.39 23.99
C GLU A 774 20.66 15.42 24.33
N GLU A 775 20.95 15.17 25.61
CA GLU A 775 22.05 14.30 26.06
C GLU A 775 21.94 12.87 25.48
N GLU A 776 20.79 12.23 25.65
CA GLU A 776 20.56 10.86 25.14
C GLU A 776 20.48 10.82 23.62
N MET A 777 19.92 11.86 22.98
CA MET A 777 19.89 11.96 21.52
C MET A 777 21.32 11.99 20.94
N PHE A 778 22.21 12.80 21.51
CA PHE A 778 23.60 12.89 21.05
C PHE A 778 24.38 11.59 21.31
N LEU A 779 24.18 10.94 22.46
CA LEU A 779 24.78 9.63 22.74
C LEU A 779 24.33 8.56 21.73
N TRP A 780 23.07 8.59 21.31
CA TRP A 780 22.56 7.68 20.27
C TRP A 780 23.18 7.93 18.91
N VAL A 781 23.31 9.19 18.50
CA VAL A 781 23.98 9.59 17.27
C VAL A 781 25.43 9.13 17.31
N ALA A 782 26.19 9.46 18.35
CA ALA A 782 27.60 9.09 18.51
C ALA A 782 27.86 7.59 18.35
N ARG A 783 26.97 6.74 18.86
CA ARG A 783 27.11 5.28 18.80
C ARG A 783 26.83 4.68 17.41
N HIS A 784 26.06 5.38 16.57
CA HIS A 784 25.55 4.83 15.30
C HIS A 784 25.90 5.68 14.07
N MET A 785 26.75 6.71 14.20
CA MET A 785 27.08 7.60 13.09
C MET A 785 27.56 6.90 11.82
N MET A 786 28.25 5.77 11.94
CA MET A 786 28.80 5.04 10.80
C MET A 786 27.75 4.30 9.96
N SER A 787 26.52 4.14 10.46
CA SER A 787 25.46 3.40 9.78
C SER A 787 24.22 4.24 9.45
N LEU A 788 24.04 5.39 10.10
CA LEU A 788 22.85 6.24 9.94
C LEU A 788 22.79 6.95 8.58
N THR A 789 21.70 6.75 7.85
CA THR A 789 21.36 7.45 6.60
C THR A 789 20.27 8.51 6.80
N ASN A 790 19.38 8.30 7.79
CA ASN A 790 18.25 9.18 8.07
C ASN A 790 18.14 9.44 9.58
N LEU A 791 18.14 10.72 9.94
CA LEU A 791 18.10 11.19 11.32
C LEU A 791 16.96 12.20 11.51
N LYS A 792 16.10 11.94 12.49
CA LYS A 792 15.10 12.91 12.95
C LYS A 792 15.17 13.04 14.47
N LEU A 793 15.52 14.23 14.94
CA LEU A 793 15.61 14.55 16.35
C LEU A 793 14.70 15.72 16.70
N LYS A 794 13.96 15.58 17.80
CA LYS A 794 13.10 16.63 18.34
C LYS A 794 13.33 16.79 19.83
N ASN A 795 13.79 17.96 20.24
CA ASN A 795 13.98 18.30 21.64
C ASN A 795 12.65 18.72 22.28
N LEU A 796 12.46 18.37 23.56
CA LEU A 796 11.31 18.80 24.36
C LEU A 796 11.75 19.93 25.29
N GLU A 797 11.14 21.12 25.18
CA GLU A 797 11.56 22.34 25.88
C GLU A 797 11.61 22.23 27.43
N ASP A 798 10.93 21.25 28.01
CA ASP A 798 10.65 21.06 29.44
C ASP A 798 11.56 20.04 30.18
N THR A 799 12.52 19.39 29.52
CA THR A 799 13.42 18.44 30.22
C THR A 799 14.55 19.18 30.94
N GLN A 800 14.78 18.87 32.22
CA GLN A 800 15.79 19.44 33.12
C GLN A 800 17.26 19.15 32.72
N SER A 801 17.61 19.23 31.43
CA SER A 801 19.00 19.12 30.99
C SER A 801 19.72 20.43 31.27
N THR A 802 20.80 20.38 32.07
CA THR A 802 21.73 21.51 32.18
C THR A 802 22.47 21.66 30.85
N LEU A 803 22.67 22.91 30.39
CA LEU A 803 23.42 23.22 29.16
C LEU A 803 24.78 22.48 29.12
N GLU A 804 25.43 22.34 30.29
CA GLU A 804 26.73 21.68 30.45
C GLU A 804 26.73 20.18 30.10
N ALA A 805 25.64 19.45 30.34
CA ALA A 805 25.54 18.02 30.04
C ALA A 805 25.30 17.75 28.53
N ALA A 806 24.52 18.63 27.88
CA ALA A 806 24.31 18.60 26.44
C ALA A 806 25.62 18.91 25.69
N ASP A 807 26.37 19.93 26.13
CA ASP A 807 27.66 20.30 25.55
C ASP A 807 28.71 19.18 25.73
N HIS A 808 28.73 18.48 26.88
CA HIS A 808 29.61 17.32 27.08
C HIS A 808 29.29 16.15 26.13
N SER A 809 27.99 15.88 25.87
CA SER A 809 27.58 14.82 24.94
C SER A 809 27.81 15.20 23.47
N LEU A 810 27.66 16.48 23.11
CA LEU A 810 28.10 17.03 21.83
C LEU A 810 29.61 16.86 21.64
N THR A 811 30.40 17.05 22.70
CA THR A 811 31.85 16.83 22.63
C THR A 811 32.16 15.36 22.32
N GLN A 812 31.41 14.40 22.87
CA GLN A 812 31.57 12.98 22.54
C GLN A 812 31.18 12.65 21.08
N VAL A 813 30.19 13.34 20.50
CA VAL A 813 29.87 13.26 19.07
C VAL A 813 31.07 13.75 18.26
N VAL A 814 31.61 14.93 18.59
CA VAL A 814 32.76 15.53 17.91
C VAL A 814 34.02 14.67 18.04
N ASP A 815 34.34 14.17 19.24
CA ASP A 815 35.46 13.26 19.52
C ASP A 815 35.31 11.90 18.81
N ALA A 816 34.07 11.42 18.65
CA ALA A 816 33.81 10.23 17.86
C ALA A 816 34.09 10.50 16.38
N MET A 817 33.82 11.71 15.87
CA MET A 817 34.10 12.08 14.48
C MET A 817 35.57 12.27 14.18
N GLU A 818 36.37 12.83 15.09
CA GLU A 818 37.82 12.98 14.87
C GLU A 818 38.53 11.62 14.63
N LYS A 819 37.89 10.52 15.01
CA LYS A 819 38.38 9.15 14.80
C LYS A 819 38.11 8.60 13.41
N TRP A 820 37.21 9.18 12.62
CA TRP A 820 36.76 8.63 11.31
C TRP A 820 36.80 9.70 10.21
N ASN A 821 36.92 9.27 8.94
CA ASN A 821 36.89 10.23 7.84
C ASN A 821 35.46 10.72 7.59
N ARG A 822 35.27 12.03 7.37
CA ARG A 822 33.93 12.64 7.19
C ARG A 822 33.20 12.12 5.94
N ASP A 823 33.95 11.67 4.94
CA ASP A 823 33.40 11.08 3.70
C ASP A 823 32.75 9.71 3.91
N ASP A 824 33.08 9.02 5.01
CA ASP A 824 32.62 7.66 5.29
C ASP A 824 31.21 7.63 5.90
N PHE A 825 30.69 8.77 6.36
CA PHE A 825 29.34 8.83 6.96
C PHE A 825 28.25 8.80 5.88
N PRO A 826 27.29 7.85 5.93
CA PRO A 826 26.28 7.68 4.87
C PRO A 826 25.04 8.58 5.05
N MET A 827 25.07 9.55 5.96
CA MET A 827 23.94 10.42 6.30
C MET A 827 23.45 11.23 5.10
N ALA A 828 22.19 11.06 4.72
CA ALA A 828 21.56 11.71 3.58
C ALA A 828 20.45 12.68 4.00
N ILE A 829 19.68 12.35 5.06
CA ILE A 829 18.53 13.14 5.51
C ILE A 829 18.66 13.46 7.00
N MET A 830 18.51 14.73 7.36
CA MET A 830 18.54 15.20 8.74
C MET A 830 17.40 16.17 9.03
N HIS A 831 16.66 15.91 10.11
CA HIS A 831 15.62 16.77 10.65
C HIS A 831 15.95 17.08 12.12
N LEU A 832 16.13 18.35 12.45
CA LEU A 832 16.37 18.84 13.80
C LEU A 832 15.27 19.81 14.22
N SER A 833 14.72 19.64 15.43
CA SER A 833 13.70 20.54 15.97
C SER A 833 13.89 20.86 17.44
N GLY A 834 13.70 22.11 17.85
CA GLY A 834 13.65 22.52 19.27
C GLY A 834 15.01 22.64 19.98
N PHE A 835 16.12 22.61 19.25
CA PHE A 835 17.47 22.58 19.84
C PHE A 835 17.94 23.96 20.31
N LYS A 836 18.61 23.99 21.48
CA LYS A 836 19.14 25.23 22.10
C LYS A 836 20.63 25.49 21.82
N SER A 837 21.41 24.45 21.52
CA SER A 837 22.81 24.53 21.04
C SER A 837 23.16 23.29 20.17
N GLY A 838 24.34 23.25 19.54
CA GLY A 838 24.90 22.04 18.91
C GLY A 838 24.39 21.65 17.52
N VAL A 839 23.38 22.36 16.99
CA VAL A 839 22.78 22.10 15.66
C VAL A 839 23.81 22.26 14.54
N THR A 840 24.61 23.32 14.62
CA THR A 840 25.61 23.70 13.61
C THR A 840 26.76 22.71 13.56
N GLU A 841 27.22 22.30 14.74
CA GLU A 841 28.26 21.31 14.96
C GLU A 841 27.82 19.97 14.38
N LEU A 842 26.59 19.52 14.70
CA LEU A 842 26.01 18.29 14.17
C LEU A 842 25.87 18.28 12.64
N CYS A 843 25.45 19.39 12.04
CA CYS A 843 25.35 19.48 10.58
C CYS A 843 26.73 19.37 9.94
N ALA A 844 27.75 20.02 10.53
CA ALA A 844 29.12 20.02 10.01
C ALA A 844 29.77 18.61 9.95
N CYS A 845 29.21 17.64 10.68
CA CYS A 845 29.69 16.26 10.71
C CYS A 845 29.43 15.50 9.40
N PHE A 846 28.40 15.87 8.64
CA PHE A 846 27.83 15.03 7.58
C PHE A 846 27.94 15.69 6.20
N VAL A 847 29.11 15.59 5.57
CA VAL A 847 29.44 16.19 4.26
C VAL A 847 28.55 15.66 3.11
N ARG A 848 28.03 14.44 3.24
CA ARG A 848 27.14 13.76 2.28
C ARG A 848 25.65 14.07 2.49
N LEU A 849 25.31 14.94 3.44
CA LEU A 849 23.94 15.32 3.72
C LEU A 849 23.30 15.96 2.49
N GLU A 850 22.16 15.41 2.04
CA GLU A 850 21.43 15.90 0.87
C GLU A 850 20.25 16.77 1.29
N TRP A 851 19.51 16.39 2.33
CA TRP A 851 18.33 17.11 2.82
C TRP A 851 18.47 17.49 4.29
N LEU A 852 18.33 18.78 4.59
CA LEU A 852 18.38 19.34 5.94
C LEU A 852 17.10 20.13 6.25
N TYR A 853 16.42 19.73 7.32
CA TYR A 853 15.25 20.42 7.86
C TYR A 853 15.52 20.87 9.30
N ILE A 854 15.43 22.17 9.55
CA ILE A 854 15.63 22.79 10.88
C ILE A 854 14.32 23.49 11.28
N ASN A 855 13.82 23.21 12.47
CA ASN A 855 12.55 23.76 12.94
C ASN A 855 12.60 24.24 14.39
N ASP A 856 12.19 25.48 14.65
CA ASP A 856 12.08 26.00 16.02
C ASP A 856 13.40 25.87 16.82
N CYS A 857 14.54 26.13 16.15
CA CYS A 857 15.87 26.04 16.75
C CYS A 857 16.40 27.45 17.03
N ASP A 858 16.24 27.92 18.28
CA ASP A 858 16.72 29.23 18.70
C ASP A 858 18.26 29.34 18.78
N ALA A 859 18.97 28.22 18.74
CA ALA A 859 20.44 28.17 18.61
C ALA A 859 20.95 28.88 17.35
N LEU A 860 20.15 28.87 16.27
CA LEU A 860 20.55 29.38 14.97
C LEU A 860 20.31 30.89 14.88
N VAL A 861 21.22 31.67 15.47
CA VAL A 861 21.15 33.15 15.47
C VAL A 861 21.69 33.75 14.17
N HIS A 862 22.76 33.16 13.63
CA HIS A 862 23.44 33.60 12.41
C HIS A 862 23.64 32.45 11.43
N TRP A 863 23.88 32.77 10.15
CA TRP A 863 24.25 31.78 9.15
C TRP A 863 25.62 31.14 9.48
N PRO A 864 25.70 29.81 9.64
CA PRO A 864 26.93 29.11 10.02
C PRO A 864 27.82 28.91 8.76
N GLU A 865 28.49 29.98 8.36
CA GLU A 865 29.20 30.02 7.06
C GLU A 865 30.28 28.94 6.94
N LYS A 866 31.07 28.71 7.99
CA LYS A 866 32.17 27.73 7.96
C LYS A 866 31.66 26.30 7.86
N GLU A 867 30.54 26.01 8.52
CA GLU A 867 29.93 24.69 8.59
C GLU A 867 29.18 24.38 7.29
N PHE A 868 28.44 25.35 6.74
CA PHE A 868 27.72 25.19 5.47
C PHE A 868 28.65 25.12 4.25
N GLN A 869 29.89 25.62 4.34
CA GLN A 869 30.91 25.39 3.31
C GLN A 869 31.23 23.90 3.14
N GLY A 870 31.17 23.12 4.23
CA GLY A 870 31.43 21.68 4.21
C GLY A 870 30.29 20.83 3.63
N LEU A 871 29.08 21.39 3.49
CA LEU A 871 27.88 20.66 3.05
C LEU A 871 27.72 20.66 1.52
N VAL A 872 28.72 20.11 0.82
CA VAL A 872 28.80 20.16 -0.65
C VAL A 872 27.72 19.33 -1.37
N SER A 873 27.12 18.35 -0.68
CA SER A 873 26.08 17.46 -1.23
C SER A 873 24.65 17.95 -1.00
N LEU A 874 24.45 19.03 -0.25
CA LEU A 874 23.13 19.47 0.18
C LEU A 874 22.32 20.02 -1.00
N ARG A 875 21.19 19.37 -1.30
CA ARG A 875 20.23 19.73 -2.37
C ARG A 875 19.00 20.45 -1.86
N SER A 876 18.59 20.18 -0.62
CA SER A 876 17.36 20.74 -0.03
C SER A 876 17.63 21.28 1.36
N LEU A 877 17.30 22.55 1.59
CA LEU A 877 17.37 23.21 2.90
C LEU A 877 16.02 23.81 3.26
N GLU A 878 15.47 23.39 4.38
CA GLU A 878 14.24 23.94 4.94
C GLU A 878 14.49 24.45 6.37
N ILE A 879 14.13 25.71 6.63
CA ILE A 879 14.24 26.33 7.95
C ILE A 879 12.88 26.93 8.33
N SER A 880 12.31 26.49 9.44
CA SER A 880 10.99 26.91 9.88
C SER A 880 11.01 27.38 11.34
N TYR A 881 10.23 28.40 11.69
CA TYR A 881 9.99 28.85 13.07
C TYR A 881 11.24 29.26 13.89
N CYS A 882 12.40 29.49 13.26
CA CYS A 882 13.61 29.89 13.98
C CYS A 882 13.58 31.40 14.28
N LYS A 883 13.16 31.78 15.50
CA LYS A 883 12.83 33.18 15.84
C LYS A 883 14.06 34.07 16.04
N GLN A 884 15.20 33.50 16.43
CA GLN A 884 16.44 34.24 16.69
C GLN A 884 17.33 34.42 15.45
N LEU A 885 17.00 33.79 14.31
CA LEU A 885 17.79 33.89 13.10
C LEU A 885 17.74 35.31 12.52
N VAL A 886 18.85 36.05 12.54
CA VAL A 886 18.94 37.44 12.05
C VAL A 886 19.58 37.54 10.66
N GLY A 887 20.56 36.68 10.35
CA GLY A 887 21.33 36.74 9.10
C GLY A 887 22.85 36.63 9.34
N TYR A 888 23.64 37.53 8.77
CA TYR A 888 25.10 37.56 8.97
C TYR A 888 25.50 38.18 10.32
N ALA A 889 26.60 37.70 10.91
CA ALA A 889 27.20 38.33 12.08
C ALA A 889 27.80 39.70 11.70
N GLN A 890 27.66 40.72 12.56
CA GLN A 890 28.32 42.01 12.36
C GLN A 890 29.84 41.83 12.51
N ALA A 891 30.60 42.21 11.47
CA ALA A 891 32.06 42.14 11.52
C ALA A 891 32.60 42.99 12.68
N PRO A 892 33.54 42.47 13.50
CA PRO A 892 34.16 43.26 14.56
C PRO A 892 34.88 44.46 13.94
N ALA A 893 34.67 45.63 14.53
CA ALA A 893 35.35 46.84 14.13
C ALA A 893 36.85 46.70 14.43
N ALA A 894 37.67 46.88 13.38
CA ALA A 894 39.14 46.92 13.33
C ALA A 894 39.87 45.57 13.16
N GLU A 895 40.35 45.30 11.94
CA GLU A 895 41.76 45.48 11.51
C GLU A 895 41.88 45.33 9.98
N PRO A 896 42.62 46.20 9.26
CA PRO A 896 42.76 46.13 7.81
C PRO A 896 44.00 45.33 7.42
N SER A 897 43.96 44.00 7.53
CA SER A 897 44.92 43.13 6.82
C SER A 897 44.51 41.67 6.82
N ALA A 898 43.67 41.29 5.84
CA ALA A 898 43.74 39.97 5.22
C ALA A 898 43.30 40.12 3.76
N THR A 899 44.21 39.74 2.88
CA THR A 899 44.04 39.62 1.43
C THR A 899 42.74 38.92 1.07
N LEU A 900 41.93 39.56 0.21
CA LEU A 900 41.05 38.92 -0.78
C LEU A 900 40.45 37.58 -0.32
N GLU A 901 39.65 37.57 0.76
CA GLU A 901 38.84 36.40 1.07
C GLU A 901 37.80 36.26 -0.03
N SER A 902 38.12 35.33 -0.92
CA SER A 902 37.34 34.83 -2.04
C SER A 902 35.85 34.82 -1.72
N SER A 903 35.07 35.20 -2.73
CA SER A 903 33.63 35.06 -2.86
C SER A 903 33.18 33.59 -2.75
N ILE A 904 33.37 32.94 -1.61
CA ILE A 904 33.10 31.51 -1.41
C ILE A 904 31.58 31.30 -1.47
N GLN A 905 31.16 30.41 -2.37
CA GLN A 905 29.77 30.05 -2.58
C GLN A 905 29.35 29.04 -1.51
N LEU A 906 28.36 29.40 -0.70
CA LEU A 906 27.76 28.51 0.31
C LEU A 906 26.82 27.52 -0.37
N LEU A 907 26.84 26.25 0.07
CA LEU A 907 25.93 25.19 -0.37
C LEU A 907 25.87 25.03 -1.91
N PRO A 908 26.99 24.68 -2.58
CA PRO A 908 27.13 24.77 -4.04
C PRO A 908 26.15 23.91 -4.86
N SER A 909 25.55 22.89 -4.25
CA SER A 909 24.61 21.95 -4.89
C SER A 909 23.14 22.18 -4.52
N LEU A 910 22.81 23.25 -3.80
CA LEU A 910 21.44 23.50 -3.31
C LEU A 910 20.48 23.75 -4.47
N GLU A 911 19.39 22.99 -4.53
CA GLU A 911 18.35 23.07 -5.57
C GLU A 911 17.04 23.66 -5.03
N TYR A 912 16.75 23.44 -3.74
CA TYR A 912 15.54 23.91 -3.08
C TYR A 912 15.83 24.58 -1.73
N LEU A 913 15.28 25.77 -1.53
CA LEU A 913 15.35 26.53 -0.28
C LEU A 913 13.93 26.91 0.17
N LYS A 914 13.58 26.57 1.41
CA LYS A 914 12.36 27.04 2.05
C LYS A 914 12.64 27.67 3.40
N ILE A 915 12.12 28.87 3.61
CA ILE A 915 12.18 29.58 4.89
C ILE A 915 10.76 29.96 5.31
N PHE A 916 10.34 29.56 6.51
CA PHE A 916 8.98 29.75 7.00
C PHE A 916 8.97 30.35 8.41
N GLN A 917 8.24 31.44 8.63
CA GLN A 917 8.03 32.06 9.97
C GLN A 917 9.32 32.33 10.78
N CYS A 918 10.38 32.82 10.11
CA CYS A 918 11.61 33.27 10.76
C CYS A 918 11.56 34.80 10.94
N GLU A 919 10.94 35.27 12.01
CA GLU A 919 10.53 36.68 12.17
C GLU A 919 11.69 37.67 12.31
N SER A 920 12.83 37.25 12.86
CA SER A 920 13.98 38.15 13.07
C SER A 920 14.92 38.27 11.87
N MET A 921 14.71 37.46 10.84
CA MET A 921 15.62 37.36 9.71
C MET A 921 15.56 38.63 8.86
N VAL A 922 16.73 39.26 8.67
CA VAL A 922 16.86 40.51 7.92
C VAL A 922 17.37 40.27 6.50
N GLU A 923 18.21 39.25 6.30
CA GLU A 923 18.82 38.91 5.02
C GLU A 923 19.12 37.40 4.87
N VAL A 924 19.01 36.92 3.63
CA VAL A 924 19.40 35.56 3.23
C VAL A 924 20.88 35.54 2.82
N PHE A 925 21.56 34.40 3.04
CA PHE A 925 22.94 34.20 2.61
C PHE A 925 23.10 34.23 1.08
N LYS A 926 24.34 34.31 0.59
CA LYS A 926 24.64 34.27 -0.85
C LYS A 926 24.19 32.93 -1.46
N LEU A 927 23.13 32.97 -2.27
CA LEU A 927 22.51 31.81 -2.89
C LEU A 927 23.40 31.23 -4.02
N PRO A 928 23.39 29.90 -4.22
CA PRO A 928 24.18 29.23 -5.25
C PRO A 928 23.49 29.24 -6.63
N ALA A 929 24.27 29.08 -7.70
CA ALA A 929 23.77 29.03 -9.08
C ALA A 929 22.90 27.79 -9.39
N SER A 930 22.99 26.73 -8.58
CA SER A 930 22.24 25.48 -8.70
C SER A 930 20.76 25.60 -8.29
N LEU A 931 20.39 26.68 -7.59
CA LEU A 931 19.07 26.81 -6.98
C LEU A 931 17.95 26.87 -8.03
N ARG A 932 16.97 25.97 -7.91
CA ARG A 932 15.82 25.84 -8.82
C ARG A 932 14.53 26.39 -8.24
N LYS A 933 14.32 26.27 -6.94
CA LYS A 933 13.07 26.70 -6.29
C LYS A 933 13.33 27.34 -4.93
N MET A 934 12.64 28.46 -4.69
CA MET A 934 12.72 29.22 -3.45
C MET A 934 11.34 29.55 -2.89
N GLU A 935 11.12 29.23 -1.61
CA GLU A 935 9.91 29.60 -0.87
C GLU A 935 10.27 30.40 0.39
N ILE A 936 9.77 31.62 0.55
CA ILE A 936 9.95 32.43 1.76
C ILE A 936 8.59 32.93 2.23
N LEU A 937 8.12 32.43 3.37
CA LEU A 937 6.78 32.71 3.87
C LEU A 937 6.83 33.27 5.29
N ASP A 938 6.04 34.31 5.54
CA ASP A 938 5.77 34.95 6.83
C ASP A 938 7.04 35.40 7.59
N CYS A 939 8.04 35.92 6.87
CA CYS A 939 9.29 36.46 7.45
C CYS A 939 9.23 38.01 7.50
N SER A 940 8.69 38.56 8.59
CA SER A 940 8.25 39.97 8.65
C SER A 940 9.35 41.03 8.58
N LYS A 941 10.56 40.76 9.10
CA LYS A 941 11.70 41.72 9.11
C LYS A 941 12.66 41.58 7.92
N LEU A 942 12.37 40.69 6.97
CA LEU A 942 13.24 40.43 5.81
C LEU A 942 13.28 41.66 4.90
N LYS A 943 14.46 42.27 4.75
CA LYS A 943 14.63 43.50 3.96
C LYS A 943 15.10 43.24 2.54
N SER A 944 15.86 42.17 2.32
CA SER A 944 16.40 41.78 1.02
C SER A 944 16.57 40.27 0.93
N ILE A 945 16.25 39.71 -0.23
CA ILE A 945 16.53 38.30 -0.56
C ILE A 945 17.91 38.12 -1.23
N PHE A 946 18.58 39.23 -1.59
CA PHE A 946 19.93 39.24 -2.14
C PHE A 946 20.89 39.96 -1.17
N SER A 947 22.08 39.40 -0.94
CA SER A 947 23.05 39.99 -0.01
C SER A 947 23.44 41.42 -0.42
N ARG A 948 23.38 42.38 0.52
CA ARG A 948 23.78 43.78 0.30
C ARG A 948 25.26 43.94 -0.07
N ARG A 949 26.13 42.96 0.23
CA ARG A 949 27.55 42.99 -0.16
C ARG A 949 27.75 43.01 -1.69
N LEU A 950 26.83 42.44 -2.47
CA LEU A 950 26.88 42.46 -3.94
C LEU A 950 26.57 43.84 -4.55
N GLN A 951 25.83 44.70 -3.83
CA GLN A 951 25.56 46.07 -4.30
C GLN A 951 26.78 46.98 -4.15
N GLN A 952 27.68 46.74 -3.18
CA GLN A 952 28.90 47.52 -3.03
C GLN A 952 29.99 47.15 -4.05
N GLU A 953 30.09 45.89 -4.47
CA GLU A 953 31.05 45.45 -5.50
C GLU A 953 30.73 46.03 -6.90
N HIS A 954 29.45 46.11 -7.28
CA HIS A 954 29.05 46.72 -8.55
C HIS A 954 29.28 48.24 -8.60
N VAL A 955 29.14 48.93 -7.46
CA VAL A 955 29.43 50.36 -7.39
C VAL A 955 30.92 50.61 -7.62
N ALA A 956 31.81 49.77 -7.07
CA ALA A 956 33.27 49.90 -7.26
C ALA A 956 33.73 49.67 -8.72
N ALA A 957 33.13 48.72 -9.44
CA ALA A 957 33.45 48.46 -10.84
C ALA A 957 33.08 49.63 -11.78
N SER A 958 32.03 50.38 -11.45
CA SER A 958 31.58 51.54 -12.25
C SER A 958 32.50 52.77 -12.15
N TYR A 959 33.34 52.87 -11.12
CA TYR A 959 34.26 54.00 -10.93
C TYR A 959 35.59 53.87 -11.69
N LEU A 960 36.00 52.65 -12.08
CA LEU A 960 37.27 52.41 -12.78
C LEU A 960 37.20 52.62 -14.30
N GLN A 961 36.00 52.71 -14.90
CA GLN A 961 35.84 52.95 -16.35
C GLN A 961 35.86 54.44 -16.76
N ARG A 962 36.04 55.39 -15.83
CA ARG A 962 35.97 56.85 -16.11
C ARG A 962 37.31 57.60 -16.22
N ARG A 963 38.43 56.91 -16.45
CA ARG A 963 39.72 57.58 -16.73
C ARG A 963 40.44 57.01 -17.94
N SER A 964 40.12 57.53 -19.13
CA SER A 964 41.11 58.01 -20.13
C SER A 964 40.37 58.57 -21.37
N PRO A 965 40.69 59.78 -21.87
CA PRO A 965 40.29 60.25 -23.19
C PRO A 965 41.45 60.15 -24.21
N VAL A 966 41.16 59.85 -25.48
CA VAL A 966 41.80 60.33 -26.74
C VAL A 966 41.55 59.33 -27.89
N TYR A 967 40.76 59.79 -28.91
CA TYR A 967 40.60 59.37 -30.33
C TYR A 967 40.34 57.88 -30.68
N SER A 968 39.54 57.44 -31.65
CA SER A 968 38.58 58.00 -32.63
C SER A 968 37.92 56.82 -33.36
N GLU A 969 36.63 56.95 -33.69
CA GLU A 969 35.82 56.27 -34.75
C GLU A 969 36.01 54.77 -35.06
N LEU A 970 34.94 53.98 -34.84
CA LEU A 970 34.24 53.15 -35.85
C LEU A 970 33.20 52.21 -35.17
N SER A 971 31.95 52.35 -35.61
CA SER A 971 30.99 51.28 -35.93
C SER A 971 30.63 50.17 -34.92
N SER A 972 29.34 50.15 -34.57
CA SER A 972 28.49 48.96 -34.34
C SER A 972 28.94 47.92 -33.29
N SER A 973 28.49 48.09 -32.04
CA SER A 973 28.10 46.99 -31.13
C SER A 973 27.59 47.57 -29.80
N SER A 974 26.28 47.77 -29.67
CA SER A 974 25.63 48.13 -28.39
C SER A 974 24.70 47.03 -27.89
N ALA A 975 25.13 45.77 -28.03
CA ALA A 975 24.34 44.59 -27.63
C ALA A 975 25.10 43.56 -26.78
N VAL A 976 26.38 43.78 -26.41
CA VAL A 976 27.19 42.73 -25.75
C VAL A 976 27.35 42.92 -24.23
N SER A 977 26.98 44.05 -23.63
CA SER A 977 27.23 44.26 -22.18
C SER A 977 26.03 44.07 -21.24
N ARG A 978 24.92 43.45 -21.67
CA ARG A 978 23.75 43.18 -20.80
C ARG A 978 23.50 41.69 -20.51
N ALA A 979 24.30 40.79 -21.07
CA ALA A 979 24.03 39.35 -21.01
C ALA A 979 24.86 38.55 -19.98
N GLU A 980 25.82 39.15 -19.28
CA GLU A 980 26.76 38.39 -18.42
C GLU A 980 26.40 38.31 -16.91
N HIS A 981 25.25 38.84 -16.47
CA HIS A 981 24.91 38.87 -15.05
C HIS A 981 23.51 38.33 -14.75
N SER A 982 23.16 37.13 -15.22
CA SER A 982 22.04 36.40 -14.60
C SER A 982 22.54 35.78 -13.29
N LEU A 983 22.24 36.42 -12.16
CA LEU A 983 22.74 36.00 -10.85
C LEU A 983 22.29 34.57 -10.44
N PHE A 984 21.30 33.97 -11.13
CA PHE A 984 20.77 32.61 -10.82
C PHE A 984 20.25 31.90 -12.08
N PRO A 985 21.10 31.27 -12.90
CA PRO A 985 20.71 30.74 -14.22
C PRO A 985 19.73 29.56 -14.18
N CYS A 986 19.54 28.91 -13.02
CA CYS A 986 18.72 27.70 -12.88
C CYS A 986 17.41 27.91 -12.13
N LEU A 987 17.11 29.12 -11.63
CA LEU A 987 15.96 29.37 -10.77
C LEU A 987 14.67 29.36 -11.60
N GLU A 988 13.76 28.43 -11.30
CA GLU A 988 12.53 28.19 -12.05
C GLU A 988 11.26 28.66 -11.31
N SER A 989 11.26 28.67 -9.97
CA SER A 989 10.07 29.01 -9.18
C SER A 989 10.41 29.82 -7.92
N ILE A 990 9.69 30.93 -7.72
CA ILE A 990 9.78 31.79 -6.53
C ILE A 990 8.39 31.95 -5.91
N TYR A 991 8.26 31.62 -4.63
CA TYR A 991 7.05 31.88 -3.86
C TYR A 991 7.37 32.67 -2.60
N ILE A 992 6.83 33.89 -2.49
CA ILE A 992 7.01 34.76 -1.33
C ILE A 992 5.65 35.16 -0.76
N ARG A 993 5.50 35.05 0.55
CA ARG A 993 4.27 35.42 1.26
C ARG A 993 4.57 36.11 2.59
N GLY A 994 3.80 37.11 3.00
CA GLY A 994 3.84 37.62 4.38
C GLY A 994 5.14 38.35 4.78
N CYS A 995 5.92 38.89 3.83
CA CYS A 995 7.24 39.49 4.07
C CYS A 995 7.21 41.04 4.04
N HIS A 996 6.59 41.66 5.06
CA HIS A 996 6.24 43.10 5.10
C HIS A 996 7.38 44.12 4.97
N SER A 997 8.62 43.74 5.30
CA SER A 997 9.78 44.64 5.22
C SER A 997 10.54 44.55 3.89
N LEU A 998 10.08 43.70 2.96
CA LEU A 998 10.78 43.45 1.71
C LEU A 998 10.57 44.62 0.73
N THR A 999 11.62 45.40 0.48
CA THR A 999 11.52 46.65 -0.30
C THR A 999 11.48 46.44 -1.81
N GLY A 1000 11.82 45.24 -2.30
CA GLY A 1000 11.80 44.90 -3.74
C GLY A 1000 12.67 43.69 -4.07
N ILE A 1001 12.39 43.07 -5.21
CA ILE A 1001 13.18 41.97 -5.79
C ILE A 1001 13.78 42.49 -7.10
N LEU A 1002 15.09 42.71 -7.13
CA LEU A 1002 15.80 43.19 -8.32
C LEU A 1002 16.47 42.01 -9.05
N ASP A 1003 16.68 42.13 -10.36
CA ASP A 1003 17.48 41.19 -11.17
C ASP A 1003 16.98 39.72 -11.20
N LEU A 1004 15.69 39.53 -11.51
CA LEU A 1004 15.10 38.20 -11.71
C LEU A 1004 15.72 37.48 -12.93
N PRO A 1005 16.07 36.18 -12.80
CA PRO A 1005 16.74 35.46 -13.87
C PRO A 1005 15.78 35.06 -15.01
N PRO A 1006 16.27 34.91 -16.25
CA PRO A 1006 15.46 34.53 -17.40
C PRO A 1006 14.94 33.08 -17.34
N SER A 1007 15.47 32.24 -16.46
CA SER A 1007 15.06 30.84 -16.25
C SER A 1007 13.72 30.67 -15.50
N LEU A 1008 13.19 31.76 -14.96
CA LEU A 1008 12.06 31.77 -14.03
C LEU A 1008 10.74 31.49 -14.74
N LYS A 1009 10.07 30.39 -14.37
CA LYS A 1009 8.79 29.92 -14.94
C LYS A 1009 7.58 30.35 -14.10
N GLU A 1010 7.73 30.38 -12.78
CA GLU A 1010 6.64 30.67 -11.85
C GLU A 1010 7.07 31.70 -10.80
N ILE A 1011 6.26 32.74 -10.61
CA ILE A 1011 6.44 33.74 -9.55
C ILE A 1011 5.12 33.96 -8.86
N LYS A 1012 5.10 33.80 -7.53
CA LYS A 1012 3.94 34.11 -6.70
C LYS A 1012 4.38 34.96 -5.52
N ILE A 1013 3.87 36.18 -5.43
CA ILE A 1013 4.15 37.10 -4.33
C ILE A 1013 2.81 37.53 -3.76
N THR A 1014 2.60 37.32 -2.46
CA THR A 1014 1.30 37.57 -1.81
C THR A 1014 1.48 38.20 -0.43
N VAL A 1015 0.78 39.28 -0.11
CA VAL A 1015 0.82 39.86 1.26
C VAL A 1015 2.24 40.23 1.72
N CYS A 1016 3.10 40.74 0.80
CA CYS A 1016 4.48 41.15 1.08
C CYS A 1016 4.58 42.67 1.11
#